data_AF-A0A944VZU9-F1
#
_entry.id   AF-A0A944VZU9-F1
#
_cell.length_a   1.000
_cell.length_b   1.000
_cell.length_c   1.000
_cell.angle_alpha   90.00
_cell.angle_beta   90.00
_cell.angle_gamma   90.00
#
_symmetry.space_group_name_H-M   'P 1'
#
loop_
_entity.id
_entity.type
_entity.pdbx_description
1 polymer ?
#
loop_
_entity_poly.entity_id
_entity_poly.type
_entity_poly.pdbx_seq_one_letter_code
_entity_poly.pdbx_strand_id
1 'polypeptide(L)'
;MDRIAGVILKYRIVFFVLIGLLTGLFGHYAIKSKTDNSIEVWLKHNDPKLDYYYDFIDKFGDDEFLIIAIDGNDLFTGKKVKLINDIATSLEAVKGVRSVMSLASVYKDKLSSPYFKEILKRNKTKSVIEVFKEKILDDPMYINNVISSDGETTAIIAIVAKGSPESRGSLVKETREILRAVEIEDSNGPSQPPLQEVIDKVNGPQKDFFLAGPSIVNTELDRMSQKDMRTFTPVMFAVALIILLALFNNISGILIPAITISINIIWTVGLFVMFGNKMNMVSGMLIPLIFIISLATTVHILNRFYQEVKITGDRRESMLKTVKHISVPCFLMCVTTSIGFLSLIASDVTPVKTTGIFMAAGIMMSFIVCITLVPGMLSLFPEWMSRPFMNIQKDRESGHKEFRGLYGFIGRFVKNYTIYVFALSLLFVGVAIYGITKIDAESSIFESFPESSEITISTEHIEKELMGLIPMDIVVDAGKIGGVFQPDVLVNMENLQDHLKGIPEVTKSVSVADYVKYLNTLLNKDNPDSQVITKDKAIDYVKLASLHGDTIVKSLYTEDYNEGRVSVRMKNVGSSRYQAIVNDIEGFIKANFPLNVVCTITGIVPLLMDMQGYLIESQIKTFTLAFILIFICIALLLKSARIGMMSMIPNLVPIAVTLGVMGYVGINLDVATIMIASVAIGISVDDTIHFLYRFKEEFKKDGDHYLAIQRTLSGVGRALIFTTIVATCGFLVFSLSNFKAIQYFGLLTGITMVSAIFAVLLILPACILLFKPK
;
A
#
# COMPACT_ATOMS: atom_id res chain seq x y z
N MET A 1 10.76 -17.04 -38.20
CA MET A 1 9.31 -16.87 -37.90
C MET A 1 8.45 -17.96 -38.52
N ASP A 2 8.55 -18.25 -39.83
CA ASP A 2 7.71 -19.28 -40.47
C ASP A 2 7.87 -20.68 -39.85
N ARG A 3 9.09 -21.06 -39.45
CA ARG A 3 9.35 -22.29 -38.68
C ARG A 3 8.67 -22.29 -37.30
N ILE A 4 8.66 -21.16 -36.60
CA ILE A 4 8.05 -21.03 -35.26
C ILE A 4 6.54 -21.16 -35.37
N ALA A 5 5.93 -20.46 -36.31
CA ALA A 5 4.49 -20.56 -36.57
C ALA A 5 4.08 -21.99 -36.95
N GLY A 6 4.87 -22.66 -37.80
CA GLY A 6 4.65 -24.07 -38.14
C GLY A 6 4.75 -25.03 -36.94
N VAL A 7 5.72 -24.82 -36.05
CA VAL A 7 5.90 -25.62 -34.82
C VAL A 7 4.74 -25.45 -33.86
N ILE A 8 4.30 -24.20 -33.61
CA ILE A 8 3.16 -23.91 -32.73
C ILE A 8 1.92 -24.65 -33.21
N LEU A 9 1.62 -24.62 -34.51
CA LEU A 9 0.44 -25.27 -35.06
C LEU A 9 0.54 -26.79 -35.09
N LYS A 10 1.73 -27.34 -35.34
CA LYS A 10 1.97 -28.78 -35.39
C LYS A 10 1.87 -29.43 -34.00
N TYR A 11 2.42 -28.77 -32.97
CA TYR A 11 2.50 -29.30 -31.61
C TYR A 11 1.51 -28.64 -30.63
N ARG A 12 0.44 -28.00 -31.12
CA ARG A 12 -0.54 -27.26 -30.31
C ARG A 12 -1.11 -28.05 -29.12
N ILE A 13 -1.36 -29.34 -29.27
CA ILE A 13 -1.87 -30.20 -28.19
C ILE A 13 -0.84 -30.34 -27.07
N VAL A 14 0.45 -30.49 -27.42
CA VAL A 14 1.54 -30.56 -26.43
C VAL A 14 1.64 -29.25 -25.66
N PHE A 15 1.54 -28.11 -26.34
CA PHE A 15 1.52 -26.80 -25.68
C PHE A 15 0.33 -26.66 -24.71
N PHE A 16 -0.85 -27.13 -25.09
CA PHE A 16 -2.02 -27.09 -24.19
C PHE A 16 -1.84 -27.95 -22.95
N VAL A 17 -1.29 -29.16 -23.09
CA VAL A 17 -1.01 -30.03 -21.94
C VAL A 17 0.03 -29.38 -21.03
N LEU A 18 1.11 -28.83 -21.58
CA LEU A 18 2.13 -28.13 -20.80
C LEU A 18 1.56 -26.90 -20.07
N ILE A 19 0.76 -26.08 -20.76
CA ILE A 19 0.10 -24.93 -20.16
C ILE A 19 -0.86 -25.38 -19.06
N GLY A 20 -1.63 -26.45 -19.27
CA GLY A 20 -2.53 -27.02 -18.26
C GLY A 20 -1.78 -27.50 -17.02
N LEU A 21 -0.67 -28.22 -17.18
CA LEU A 21 0.17 -28.70 -16.07
C LEU A 21 0.77 -27.54 -15.28
N LEU A 22 1.34 -26.54 -15.96
CA LEU A 22 1.88 -25.35 -15.32
C LEU A 22 0.80 -24.53 -14.61
N THR A 23 -0.41 -24.45 -15.19
CA THR A 23 -1.55 -23.80 -14.55
C THR A 23 -1.97 -24.54 -13.29
N GLY A 24 -1.94 -25.88 -13.28
CA GLY A 24 -2.17 -26.67 -12.07
C GLY A 24 -1.12 -26.43 -10.99
N LEU A 25 0.16 -26.40 -11.38
CA LEU A 25 1.28 -26.11 -10.47
C LEU A 25 1.18 -24.71 -9.85
N PHE A 26 1.09 -23.67 -10.67
CA PHE A 26 0.98 -22.30 -10.17
C PHE A 26 -0.35 -22.04 -9.46
N GLY A 27 -1.43 -22.67 -9.91
CA GLY A 27 -2.74 -22.62 -9.24
C GLY A 27 -2.70 -23.16 -7.82
N HIS A 28 -1.95 -24.23 -7.57
CA HIS A 28 -1.74 -24.76 -6.22
C HIS A 28 -1.14 -23.73 -5.26
N TYR A 29 -0.14 -22.96 -5.73
CA TYR A 29 0.47 -21.89 -4.94
C TYR A 29 -0.43 -20.65 -4.85
N ALA A 30 -1.12 -20.28 -5.93
CA ALA A 30 -2.01 -19.12 -5.93
C ALA A 30 -3.15 -19.24 -4.90
N ILE A 31 -3.71 -20.44 -4.71
CA ILE A 31 -4.76 -20.70 -3.70
C ILE A 31 -4.22 -20.54 -2.27
N LYS A 32 -2.92 -20.78 -2.05
CA LYS A 32 -2.24 -20.61 -0.75
C LYS A 32 -1.81 -19.17 -0.46
N SER A 33 -2.21 -18.22 -1.31
CA SER A 33 -1.93 -16.80 -1.12
C SER A 33 -2.42 -16.30 0.24
N LYS A 34 -1.51 -15.65 0.96
CA LYS A 34 -1.76 -14.98 2.24
C LYS A 34 -1.53 -13.48 2.08
N THR A 35 -2.09 -12.66 2.96
CA THR A 35 -1.94 -11.19 2.92
C THR A 35 -1.20 -10.69 4.17
N ASP A 36 -0.29 -9.73 4.01
CA ASP A 36 0.45 -9.09 5.10
C ASP A 36 0.77 -7.64 4.74
N ASN A 37 0.08 -6.68 5.37
CA ASN A 37 0.28 -5.24 5.16
C ASN A 37 1.01 -4.53 6.30
N SER A 38 1.73 -5.27 7.15
CA SER A 38 2.52 -4.70 8.26
C SER A 38 3.57 -3.69 7.78
N ILE A 39 3.83 -2.65 8.59
CA ILE A 39 4.74 -1.53 8.26
C ILE A 39 6.15 -2.05 7.96
N GLU A 40 6.60 -3.06 8.68
CA GLU A 40 7.93 -3.62 8.58
C GLU A 40 8.20 -4.27 7.22
N VAL A 41 7.15 -4.79 6.55
CA VAL A 41 7.27 -5.37 5.21
C VAL A 41 7.65 -4.33 4.16
N TRP A 42 7.36 -3.05 4.41
CA TRP A 42 7.61 -1.95 3.49
C TRP A 42 9.05 -1.43 3.54
N LEU A 43 9.73 -1.65 4.66
CA LEU A 43 11.09 -1.18 4.87
C LEU A 43 12.12 -1.93 4.02
N LYS A 44 13.30 -1.34 3.91
CA LYS A 44 14.42 -1.91 3.16
C LYS A 44 14.96 -3.15 3.88
N HIS A 45 15.40 -4.14 3.11
CA HIS A 45 16.15 -5.27 3.66
C HIS A 45 17.47 -4.80 4.30
N ASN A 46 17.78 -5.31 5.49
CA ASN A 46 18.96 -4.96 6.29
C ASN A 46 19.02 -3.46 6.63
N ASP A 47 17.89 -2.89 7.03
CA ASP A 47 17.83 -1.53 7.54
C ASP A 47 18.33 -1.50 9.00
N PRO A 48 19.44 -0.80 9.31
CA PRO A 48 19.99 -0.77 10.67
C PRO A 48 19.00 -0.26 11.72
N LYS A 49 18.06 0.62 11.35
CA LYS A 49 17.05 1.12 12.28
C LYS A 49 15.95 0.09 12.52
N LEU A 50 15.63 -0.74 11.53
CA LEU A 50 14.72 -1.86 11.71
C LEU A 50 15.36 -2.95 12.59
N ASP A 51 16.65 -3.23 12.39
CA ASP A 51 17.41 -4.16 13.23
C ASP A 51 17.47 -3.64 14.68
N TYR A 52 17.74 -2.34 14.86
CA TYR A 52 17.69 -1.70 16.18
C TYR A 52 16.29 -1.73 16.81
N TYR A 53 15.24 -1.56 16.01
CA TYR A 53 13.86 -1.68 16.48
C TYR A 53 13.54 -3.10 16.98
N TYR A 54 14.05 -4.14 16.32
CA TYR A 54 13.91 -5.52 16.80
C TYR A 54 14.71 -5.76 18.08
N ASP A 55 15.96 -5.28 18.16
CA ASP A 55 16.76 -5.36 19.39
C ASP A 55 16.08 -4.64 20.56
N PHE A 56 15.42 -3.50 20.29
CA PHE A 56 14.63 -2.78 21.27
C PHE A 56 13.45 -3.60 21.81
N ILE A 57 12.66 -4.21 20.91
CA ILE A 57 11.54 -5.09 21.29
C ILE A 57 12.04 -6.27 22.13
N ASP A 58 13.16 -6.88 21.75
CA ASP A 58 13.73 -8.04 22.46
C ASP A 58 14.20 -7.65 23.88
N LYS A 59 14.71 -6.43 24.08
CA LYS A 59 15.18 -5.93 25.38
C LYS A 59 14.06 -5.43 26.29
N PHE A 60 13.15 -4.62 25.78
CA PHE A 60 12.16 -3.88 26.59
C PHE A 60 10.75 -4.49 26.52
N GLY A 61 10.49 -5.43 25.60
CA GLY A 61 9.18 -6.05 25.38
C GLY A 61 8.43 -5.46 24.18
N ASP A 62 7.24 -6.02 23.90
CA ASP A 62 6.49 -5.69 22.68
C ASP A 62 5.84 -4.29 22.72
N ASP A 63 5.86 -3.61 21.57
CA ASP A 63 5.10 -2.38 21.31
C ASP A 63 3.71 -2.63 20.72
N GLU A 64 3.36 -3.89 20.44
CA GLU A 64 2.08 -4.23 19.84
C GLU A 64 1.00 -4.27 20.93
N PHE A 65 -0.05 -3.47 20.74
CA PHE A 65 -1.16 -3.39 21.68
C PHE A 65 -2.51 -3.28 20.96
N LEU A 66 -3.55 -3.58 21.71
CA LEU A 66 -4.94 -3.38 21.36
C LEU A 66 -5.58 -2.53 22.46
N ILE A 67 -6.36 -1.52 22.08
CA ILE A 67 -7.05 -0.64 23.02
C ILE A 67 -8.55 -0.66 22.74
N ILE A 68 -9.32 -0.76 23.82
CA ILE A 68 -10.79 -0.67 23.82
C ILE A 68 -11.15 0.51 24.71
N ALA A 69 -11.62 1.60 24.13
CA ALA A 69 -12.19 2.70 24.89
C ALA A 69 -13.69 2.53 25.09
N ILE A 70 -14.16 2.89 26.28
CA ILE A 70 -15.53 2.74 26.75
C ILE A 70 -15.96 4.08 27.33
N ASP A 71 -17.01 4.65 26.76
CA ASP A 71 -17.62 5.87 27.28
C ASP A 71 -18.71 5.52 28.31
N GLY A 72 -18.87 6.38 29.32
CA GLY A 72 -19.96 6.29 30.28
C GLY A 72 -19.89 7.31 31.39
N ASN A 73 -21.03 7.89 31.75
CA ASN A 73 -21.10 8.86 32.85
C ASN A 73 -21.03 8.17 34.24
N ASP A 74 -20.98 6.84 34.27
CA ASP A 74 -21.11 5.99 35.46
C ASP A 74 -20.01 4.91 35.58
N LEU A 75 -18.82 5.16 35.01
CA LEU A 75 -17.68 4.21 35.00
C LEU A 75 -17.29 3.68 36.38
N PHE A 76 -17.53 4.46 37.43
CA PHE A 76 -17.22 4.12 38.82
C PHE A 76 -18.36 3.39 39.54
N THR A 77 -19.39 2.92 38.84
CA THR A 77 -20.44 2.08 39.44
C THR A 77 -20.02 0.62 39.50
N GLY A 78 -20.49 -0.13 40.50
CA GLY A 78 -20.18 -1.55 40.63
C GLY A 78 -20.57 -2.38 39.39
N LYS A 79 -21.62 -1.97 38.67
CA LYS A 79 -22.04 -2.61 37.41
C LYS A 79 -21.02 -2.38 36.30
N LYS A 80 -20.61 -1.14 36.03
CA LYS A 80 -19.62 -0.80 34.99
C LYS A 80 -18.22 -1.31 35.33
N VAL A 81 -17.78 -1.21 36.59
CA VAL A 81 -16.47 -1.77 37.00
C VAL A 81 -16.44 -3.29 36.79
N LYS A 82 -17.55 -3.99 37.10
CA LYS A 82 -17.67 -5.42 36.82
C LYS A 82 -17.60 -5.70 35.31
N LEU A 83 -18.33 -4.92 34.50
CA LEU A 83 -18.29 -5.02 33.03
C LEU A 83 -16.86 -4.92 32.48
N ILE A 84 -16.13 -3.88 32.90
CA ILE A 84 -14.75 -3.63 32.50
C ILE A 84 -13.85 -4.80 32.92
N ASN A 85 -14.04 -5.32 34.14
CA ASN A 85 -13.29 -6.47 34.63
C ASN A 85 -13.57 -7.75 33.83
N ASP A 86 -14.83 -8.01 33.49
CA ASP A 86 -15.25 -9.21 32.77
C ASP A 86 -14.69 -9.20 31.33
N ILE A 87 -14.68 -8.03 30.67
CA ILE A 87 -14.01 -7.84 29.37
C ILE A 87 -12.49 -8.07 29.52
N ALA A 88 -11.85 -7.41 30.49
CA ALA A 88 -10.40 -7.52 30.70
C ALA A 88 -9.96 -8.97 30.97
N THR A 89 -10.67 -9.69 31.84
CA THR A 89 -10.39 -11.10 32.17
C THR A 89 -10.59 -12.01 30.96
N SER A 90 -11.62 -11.74 30.15
CA SER A 90 -11.87 -12.50 28.92
C SER A 90 -10.75 -12.28 27.90
N LEU A 91 -10.24 -11.05 27.79
CA LEU A 91 -9.11 -10.72 26.92
C LEU A 91 -7.81 -11.37 27.37
N GLU A 92 -7.54 -11.46 28.67
CA GLU A 92 -6.35 -12.16 29.19
C GLU A 92 -6.31 -13.65 28.77
N ALA A 93 -7.47 -14.27 28.56
CA ALA A 93 -7.57 -15.65 28.09
C ALA A 93 -7.36 -15.81 26.57
N VAL A 94 -7.38 -14.70 25.80
CA VAL A 94 -7.22 -14.74 24.35
C VAL A 94 -5.77 -15.07 24.00
N LYS A 95 -5.58 -16.02 23.08
CA LYS A 95 -4.26 -16.45 22.66
C LYS A 95 -3.50 -15.30 21.99
N GLY A 96 -2.33 -14.97 22.53
CA GLY A 96 -1.48 -13.89 22.03
C GLY A 96 -1.55 -12.62 22.87
N VAL A 97 -2.53 -12.49 23.78
CA VAL A 97 -2.51 -11.44 24.81
C VAL A 97 -1.52 -11.83 25.90
N ARG A 98 -0.60 -10.92 26.26
CA ARG A 98 0.38 -11.14 27.33
C ARG A 98 -0.09 -10.57 28.66
N SER A 99 -0.71 -9.40 28.62
CA SER A 99 -1.23 -8.71 29.81
C SER A 99 -2.32 -7.73 29.42
N VAL A 100 -3.26 -7.47 30.33
CA VAL A 100 -4.32 -6.49 30.15
C VAL A 100 -4.31 -5.49 31.29
N MET A 101 -4.37 -4.21 30.97
CA MET A 101 -4.56 -3.12 31.92
C MET A 101 -5.94 -2.51 31.72
N SER A 102 -6.68 -2.31 32.81
CA SER A 102 -8.02 -1.71 32.79
C SER A 102 -8.29 -0.93 34.07
N LEU A 103 -9.32 -0.09 34.08
CA LEU A 103 -9.76 0.60 35.31
C LEU A 103 -10.02 -0.38 36.47
N ALA A 104 -10.55 -1.56 36.18
CA ALA A 104 -10.85 -2.58 37.18
C ALA A 104 -9.57 -3.23 37.76
N SER A 105 -8.57 -3.52 36.92
CA SER A 105 -7.29 -4.05 37.40
C SER A 105 -6.57 -3.03 38.28
N VAL A 106 -6.53 -1.76 37.84
CA VAL A 106 -5.95 -0.64 38.63
C VAL A 106 -6.67 -0.46 39.97
N TYR A 107 -8.01 -0.59 39.98
CA TYR A 107 -8.79 -0.55 41.22
C TYR A 107 -8.38 -1.66 42.20
N LYS A 108 -8.25 -2.90 41.71
CA LYS A 108 -7.83 -4.07 42.50
C LYS A 108 -6.40 -3.92 43.05
N ASP A 109 -5.48 -3.40 42.24
CA ASP A 109 -4.07 -3.22 42.62
C ASP A 109 -3.92 -2.12 43.67
N LYS A 110 -4.57 -0.96 43.46
CA LYS A 110 -4.60 0.11 44.46
C LYS A 110 -5.24 -0.38 45.76
N LEU A 111 -6.34 -1.14 45.73
CA LEU A 111 -6.94 -1.71 46.94
C LEU A 111 -6.01 -2.65 47.72
N SER A 112 -5.13 -3.36 47.02
CA SER A 112 -4.17 -4.27 47.62
C SER A 112 -2.97 -3.51 48.23
N SER A 113 -2.66 -2.33 47.70
CA SER A 113 -1.58 -1.46 48.16
C SER A 113 -1.73 -1.06 49.65
N PRO A 114 -0.69 -1.27 50.48
CA PRO A 114 -0.66 -0.82 51.87
C PRO A 114 -0.92 0.69 52.01
N TYR A 115 -0.43 1.47 51.05
CA TYR A 115 -0.57 2.92 51.04
C TYR A 115 -2.02 3.37 50.82
N PHE A 116 -2.72 2.79 49.84
CA PHE A 116 -4.11 3.15 49.58
C PHE A 116 -5.01 2.76 50.76
N LYS A 117 -4.72 1.63 51.43
CA LYS A 117 -5.40 1.24 52.69
C LYS A 117 -5.22 2.29 53.78
N GLU A 118 -4.08 2.98 53.83
CA GLU A 118 -3.86 4.08 54.76
C GLU A 118 -4.66 5.34 54.38
N ILE A 119 -4.73 5.68 53.10
CA ILE A 119 -5.58 6.77 52.59
C ILE A 119 -7.05 6.52 52.95
N LEU A 120 -7.54 5.28 52.79
CA LEU A 120 -8.90 4.89 53.15
C LEU A 120 -9.17 5.06 54.65
N LYS A 121 -8.20 4.70 55.51
CA LYS A 121 -8.31 4.92 56.97
C LYS A 121 -8.42 6.39 57.35
N ARG A 122 -7.79 7.29 56.58
CA ARG A 122 -7.82 8.75 56.77
C ARG A 122 -9.10 9.39 56.20
N ASN A 123 -9.76 8.77 55.23
CA ASN A 123 -11.00 9.26 54.58
C ASN A 123 -12.23 8.41 54.93
N LYS A 124 -12.68 8.47 56.19
CA LYS A 124 -13.79 7.63 56.68
C LYS A 124 -15.19 8.05 56.22
N THR A 125 -15.36 9.25 55.67
CA THR A 125 -16.66 9.81 55.27
C THR A 125 -17.04 9.52 53.83
N LYS A 126 -16.07 9.18 52.96
CA LYS A 126 -16.30 8.88 51.55
C LYS A 126 -16.34 7.38 51.33
N SER A 127 -17.06 6.95 50.30
CA SER A 127 -17.02 5.55 49.87
C SER A 127 -15.64 5.20 49.29
N VAL A 128 -15.27 3.91 49.32
CA VAL A 128 -13.98 3.42 48.78
C VAL A 128 -13.81 3.82 47.31
N ILE A 129 -14.90 3.79 46.53
CA ILE A 129 -14.89 4.08 45.10
C ILE A 129 -14.77 5.58 44.81
N GLU A 130 -15.33 6.45 45.66
CA GLU A 130 -15.13 7.91 45.55
C GLU A 130 -13.69 8.29 45.86
N VAL A 131 -13.09 7.70 46.92
CA VAL A 131 -11.67 7.92 47.23
C VAL A 131 -10.79 7.42 46.08
N PHE A 132 -11.14 6.28 45.48
CA PHE A 132 -10.43 5.79 44.30
C PHE A 132 -10.57 6.72 43.10
N LYS A 133 -11.79 7.19 42.79
CA LYS A 133 -12.06 8.14 41.71
C LYS A 133 -11.21 9.39 41.85
N GLU A 134 -11.18 10.00 43.04
CA GLU A 134 -10.35 11.19 43.30
C GLU A 134 -8.86 10.90 43.15
N LYS A 135 -8.40 9.70 43.51
CA LYS A 135 -6.98 9.34 43.46
C LYS A 135 -6.51 8.97 42.07
N ILE A 136 -7.33 8.28 41.27
CA ILE A 136 -6.94 7.90 39.91
C ILE A 136 -6.97 9.09 38.95
N LEU A 137 -7.91 10.03 39.14
CA LEU A 137 -7.98 11.27 38.37
C LEU A 137 -6.87 12.28 38.73
N ASP A 138 -6.13 12.04 39.81
CA ASP A 138 -4.96 12.83 40.23
C ASP A 138 -3.65 12.06 39.98
N ASP A 139 -3.72 10.83 39.44
CA ASP A 139 -2.55 9.99 39.21
C ASP A 139 -2.07 10.15 37.75
N PRO A 140 -0.91 10.79 37.51
CA PRO A 140 -0.41 11.01 36.17
C PRO A 140 -0.17 9.71 35.40
N MET A 141 -0.03 8.55 36.05
CA MET A 141 0.20 7.28 35.34
C MET A 141 -1.05 6.78 34.61
N TYR A 142 -2.24 7.11 35.12
CA TYR A 142 -3.51 6.57 34.64
C TYR A 142 -4.37 7.60 33.91
N ILE A 143 -4.25 8.89 34.25
CA ILE A 143 -4.98 9.96 33.55
C ILE A 143 -4.49 10.10 32.10
N ASN A 144 -5.41 10.28 31.17
CA ASN A 144 -5.18 10.31 29.73
C ASN A 144 -4.38 9.09 29.24
N ASN A 145 -4.66 7.93 29.83
CA ASN A 145 -4.09 6.63 29.47
C ASN A 145 -5.13 5.52 29.70
N VAL A 146 -5.48 5.27 30.97
CA VAL A 146 -6.53 4.30 31.37
C VAL A 146 -7.87 5.01 31.61
N ILE A 147 -7.87 6.29 31.95
CA ILE A 147 -9.07 7.09 32.19
C ILE A 147 -8.87 8.53 31.68
N SER A 148 -9.91 9.11 31.09
CA SER A 148 -9.93 10.51 30.64
C SER A 148 -9.88 11.48 31.82
N SER A 149 -9.47 12.72 31.57
CA SER A 149 -9.36 13.75 32.61
C SER A 149 -10.69 14.15 33.26
N ASP A 150 -11.81 14.00 32.55
CA ASP A 150 -13.16 14.20 33.09
C ASP A 150 -13.74 12.95 33.78
N GLY A 151 -13.10 11.79 33.58
CA GLY A 151 -13.53 10.51 34.12
C GLY A 151 -14.77 9.93 33.43
N GLU A 152 -15.09 10.36 32.21
CA GLU A 152 -16.22 9.87 31.40
C GLU A 152 -15.82 8.77 30.39
N THR A 153 -14.52 8.62 30.09
CA THR A 153 -14.01 7.58 29.17
C THR A 153 -12.92 6.76 29.86
N THR A 154 -12.93 5.44 29.66
CA THR A 154 -11.87 4.54 30.15
C THR A 154 -11.35 3.61 29.06
N ALA A 155 -10.11 3.16 29.21
CA ALA A 155 -9.46 2.23 28.30
C ALA A 155 -9.22 0.86 28.96
N ILE A 156 -9.37 -0.18 28.14
CA ILE A 156 -8.79 -1.51 28.36
C ILE A 156 -7.65 -1.66 27.35
N ILE A 157 -6.42 -1.77 27.83
CA ILE A 157 -5.20 -1.85 27.03
C ILE A 157 -4.63 -3.26 27.16
N ALA A 158 -4.67 -4.02 26.08
CA ALA A 158 -4.08 -5.35 25.99
C ALA A 158 -2.73 -5.26 25.27
N ILE A 159 -1.65 -5.66 25.95
CA ILE A 159 -0.33 -5.86 25.32
C ILE A 159 -0.35 -7.23 24.65
N VAL A 160 0.02 -7.26 23.38
CA VAL A 160 -0.09 -8.47 22.56
C VAL A 160 1.26 -8.87 22.01
N ALA A 161 1.51 -10.18 22.00
CA ALA A 161 2.70 -10.73 21.41
C ALA A 161 2.65 -10.53 19.89
N LYS A 162 3.80 -10.17 19.32
CA LYS A 162 3.95 -10.08 17.86
C LYS A 162 3.52 -11.39 17.19
N GLY A 163 2.59 -11.29 16.24
CA GLY A 163 1.93 -12.43 15.63
C GLY A 163 1.96 -12.44 14.11
N SER A 164 1.70 -13.61 13.52
CA SER A 164 1.41 -13.70 12.07
C SER A 164 0.11 -12.96 11.72
N PRO A 165 -0.11 -12.57 10.45
CA PRO A 165 -1.38 -11.99 10.00
C PRO A 165 -2.62 -12.78 10.45
N GLU A 166 -2.53 -14.11 10.41
CA GLU A 166 -3.62 -14.99 10.85
C GLU A 166 -3.83 -14.96 12.37
N SER A 167 -2.74 -14.91 13.14
CA SER A 167 -2.81 -14.80 14.60
C SER A 167 -3.43 -13.47 15.02
N ARG A 168 -3.03 -12.37 14.39
CA ARG A 168 -3.64 -11.04 14.61
C ARG A 168 -5.13 -11.06 14.23
N GLY A 169 -5.47 -11.63 13.08
CA GLY A 169 -6.86 -11.77 12.66
C GLY A 169 -7.73 -12.55 13.65
N SER A 170 -7.20 -13.65 14.23
CA SER A 170 -7.91 -14.40 15.28
C SER A 170 -8.09 -13.57 16.55
N LEU A 171 -7.03 -12.90 17.01
CA LEU A 171 -7.04 -12.02 18.18
C LEU A 171 -8.13 -10.94 18.06
N VAL A 172 -8.18 -10.24 16.93
CA VAL A 172 -9.18 -9.17 16.69
C VAL A 172 -10.59 -9.76 16.61
N LYS A 173 -10.74 -10.94 15.98
CA LYS A 173 -12.03 -11.62 15.88
C LYS A 173 -12.55 -12.03 17.26
N GLU A 174 -11.73 -12.69 18.07
CA GLU A 174 -12.07 -13.11 19.43
C GLU A 174 -12.38 -11.89 20.32
N THR A 175 -11.61 -10.81 20.18
CA THR A 175 -11.89 -9.53 20.87
C THR A 175 -13.27 -8.97 20.52
N ARG A 176 -13.63 -8.92 19.23
CA ARG A 176 -14.95 -8.46 18.80
C ARG A 176 -16.08 -9.40 19.27
N GLU A 177 -15.82 -10.71 19.37
CA GLU A 177 -16.78 -11.68 19.92
C GLU A 177 -17.03 -11.44 21.42
N ILE A 178 -15.97 -11.16 22.20
CA ILE A 178 -16.08 -10.78 23.62
C ILE A 178 -16.96 -9.52 23.79
N LEU A 179 -16.67 -8.46 23.03
CA LEU A 179 -17.43 -7.21 23.13
C LEU A 179 -18.91 -7.38 22.80
N ARG A 180 -19.24 -8.23 21.82
CA ARG A 180 -20.64 -8.52 21.48
C ARG A 180 -21.37 -9.32 22.55
N ALA A 181 -20.72 -10.32 23.13
CA ALA A 181 -21.34 -11.10 24.20
C ALA A 181 -21.78 -10.17 25.35
N VAL A 182 -20.94 -9.18 25.64
CA VAL A 182 -21.17 -8.18 26.67
C VAL A 182 -22.27 -7.16 26.30
N GLU A 183 -22.31 -6.66 25.06
CA GLU A 183 -23.41 -5.79 24.58
C GLU A 183 -24.78 -6.48 24.65
N ILE A 184 -24.84 -7.78 24.33
CA ILE A 184 -26.06 -8.58 24.37
C ILE A 184 -26.54 -8.77 25.82
N GLU A 185 -25.63 -8.96 26.77
CA GLU A 185 -25.97 -9.05 28.20
C GLU A 185 -26.44 -7.72 28.79
N ASP A 186 -25.91 -6.58 28.34
CA ASP A 186 -26.34 -5.26 28.83
C ASP A 186 -27.65 -4.78 28.17
N SER A 187 -27.92 -5.21 26.93
CA SER A 187 -29.14 -4.86 26.17
C SER A 187 -30.36 -5.73 26.52
N ASN A 188 -30.16 -6.94 27.05
CA ASN A 188 -31.25 -7.88 27.32
C ASN A 188 -31.79 -7.78 28.76
N GLY A 189 -32.95 -7.12 28.88
CA GLY A 189 -34.09 -7.77 29.55
C GLY A 189 -34.48 -9.06 28.81
N PRO A 190 -35.33 -9.94 29.37
CA PRO A 190 -35.38 -11.39 29.12
C PRO A 190 -35.89 -11.87 27.73
N SER A 191 -35.40 -11.33 26.61
CA SER A 191 -35.83 -11.71 25.26
C SER A 191 -34.64 -11.71 24.30
N GLN A 192 -34.08 -12.90 24.03
CA GLN A 192 -33.02 -13.08 23.02
C GLN A 192 -33.56 -12.86 21.59
N PRO A 193 -32.91 -12.03 20.75
CA PRO A 193 -33.17 -12.04 19.31
C PRO A 193 -32.48 -13.25 18.64
N PRO A 194 -33.03 -13.77 17.53
CA PRO A 194 -32.52 -14.98 16.88
C PRO A 194 -31.14 -14.79 16.25
N LEU A 195 -30.33 -15.86 16.32
CA LEU A 195 -28.92 -15.97 15.90
C LEU A 195 -28.61 -15.49 14.47
N GLN A 196 -29.62 -15.39 13.60
CA GLN A 196 -29.46 -14.98 12.21
C GLN A 196 -29.34 -13.46 12.01
N GLU A 197 -29.94 -12.63 12.87
CA GLU A 197 -29.80 -11.15 12.80
C GLU A 197 -28.48 -10.64 13.39
N VAL A 198 -27.81 -11.47 14.20
CA VAL A 198 -26.49 -11.18 14.78
C VAL A 198 -25.40 -11.26 13.71
N ILE A 199 -25.60 -12.06 12.65
CA ILE A 199 -24.60 -12.32 11.60
C ILE A 199 -24.53 -11.16 10.57
N ASP A 200 -25.61 -10.44 10.32
CA ASP A 200 -25.60 -9.29 9.40
C ASP A 200 -25.17 -7.97 10.07
N LYS A 201 -25.28 -7.86 11.40
CA LYS A 201 -24.77 -6.73 12.21
C LYS A 201 -23.27 -6.83 12.55
N VAL A 202 -22.56 -7.82 12.02
CA VAL A 202 -21.13 -8.11 12.33
C VAL A 202 -20.16 -6.98 11.94
N ASN A 203 -20.59 -5.95 11.22
CA ASN A 203 -19.68 -4.89 10.75
C ASN A 203 -20.20 -3.46 11.01
N GLY A 204 -21.17 -3.28 11.93
CA GLY A 204 -21.67 -1.97 12.31
C GLY A 204 -20.94 -1.39 13.55
N PRO A 205 -20.91 -0.06 13.71
CA PRO A 205 -20.32 0.57 14.90
C PRO A 205 -21.05 0.12 16.18
N GLN A 206 -20.28 -0.41 17.12
CA GLN A 206 -20.74 -0.68 18.49
C GLN A 206 -20.89 0.65 19.21
N LYS A 207 -22.07 0.93 19.77
CA LYS A 207 -22.45 2.29 20.17
C LYS A 207 -21.61 2.87 21.31
N ASP A 208 -20.94 2.01 22.08
CA ASP A 208 -20.24 2.39 23.31
C ASP A 208 -18.78 1.89 23.38
N PHE A 209 -18.28 1.21 22.33
CA PHE A 209 -16.93 0.63 22.30
C PHE A 209 -16.15 1.15 21.10
N PHE A 210 -14.99 1.75 21.36
CA PHE A 210 -14.06 2.21 20.34
C PHE A 210 -12.81 1.32 20.35
N LEU A 211 -12.53 0.68 19.22
CA LEU A 211 -11.46 -0.31 19.11
C LEU A 211 -10.34 0.22 18.21
N ALA A 212 -9.13 0.30 18.75
CA ALA A 212 -7.96 0.76 18.00
C ALA A 212 -6.67 0.05 18.42
N GLY A 213 -5.55 0.49 17.86
CA GLY A 213 -4.21 -0.03 18.10
C GLY A 213 -3.62 -0.74 16.89
N PRO A 214 -2.28 -0.94 16.85
CA PRO A 214 -1.58 -1.49 15.70
C PRO A 214 -2.14 -2.83 15.18
N SER A 215 -2.55 -3.74 16.07
CA SER A 215 -3.11 -5.03 15.64
C SER A 215 -4.47 -4.90 14.95
N ILE A 216 -5.28 -3.91 15.36
CA ILE A 216 -6.58 -3.61 14.73
C ILE A 216 -6.36 -3.02 13.35
N VAL A 217 -5.50 -2.00 13.26
CA VAL A 217 -5.18 -1.31 12.00
C VAL A 217 -4.64 -2.30 10.97
N ASN A 218 -3.66 -3.12 11.34
CA ASN A 218 -3.08 -4.11 10.44
C ASN A 218 -4.10 -5.17 9.99
N THR A 219 -4.94 -5.67 10.92
CA THR A 219 -5.98 -6.64 10.58
C THR A 219 -7.02 -6.04 9.63
N GLU A 220 -7.36 -4.77 9.83
CA GLU A 220 -8.32 -4.07 8.97
C GLU A 220 -7.74 -3.79 7.58
N LEU A 221 -6.45 -3.42 7.48
CA LEU A 221 -5.74 -3.33 6.19
C LEU A 221 -5.74 -4.68 5.46
N ASP A 222 -5.41 -5.77 6.16
CA ASP A 222 -5.43 -7.12 5.60
C ASP A 222 -6.83 -7.52 5.12
N ARG A 223 -7.87 -7.21 5.91
CA ARG A 223 -9.28 -7.49 5.58
C ARG A 223 -9.75 -6.68 4.38
N MET A 224 -9.46 -5.37 4.34
CA MET A 224 -9.80 -4.49 3.22
C MET A 224 -9.11 -4.96 1.94
N SER A 225 -7.80 -5.23 2.00
CA SER A 225 -7.04 -5.77 0.88
C SER A 225 -7.63 -7.09 0.35
N GLN A 226 -7.98 -8.04 1.24
CA GLN A 226 -8.61 -9.29 0.82
C GLN A 226 -10.03 -9.10 0.26
N LYS A 227 -10.84 -8.23 0.86
CA LYS A 227 -12.19 -7.89 0.37
C LYS A 227 -12.12 -7.29 -1.03
N ASP A 228 -11.16 -6.39 -1.24
CA ASP A 228 -10.87 -5.76 -2.52
C ASP A 228 -10.47 -6.82 -3.55
N MET A 229 -9.54 -7.72 -3.23
CA MET A 229 -9.16 -8.81 -4.14
C MET A 229 -10.35 -9.72 -4.53
N ARG A 230 -11.22 -10.06 -3.57
CA ARG A 230 -12.40 -10.92 -3.81
C ARG A 230 -13.53 -10.21 -4.57
N THR A 231 -13.67 -8.90 -4.43
CA THR A 231 -14.75 -8.12 -5.04
C THR A 231 -14.33 -7.54 -6.39
N PHE A 232 -13.13 -6.97 -6.50
CA PHE A 232 -12.66 -6.35 -7.74
C PHE A 232 -12.31 -7.32 -8.83
N THR A 233 -11.75 -8.49 -8.49
CA THR A 233 -11.38 -9.46 -9.53
C THR A 233 -12.60 -9.86 -10.37
N PRO A 234 -13.74 -10.30 -9.79
CA PRO A 234 -14.95 -10.57 -10.58
C PRO A 234 -15.50 -9.37 -11.35
N VAL A 235 -15.53 -8.18 -10.72
CA VAL A 235 -16.03 -6.95 -11.38
C VAL A 235 -15.17 -6.58 -12.58
N MET A 236 -13.85 -6.65 -12.45
CA MET A 236 -12.89 -6.41 -13.53
C MET A 236 -13.11 -7.39 -14.69
N PHE A 237 -13.30 -8.68 -14.40
CA PHE A 237 -13.64 -9.69 -15.42
C PHE A 237 -15.00 -9.41 -16.08
N ALA A 238 -16.02 -8.99 -15.31
CA ALA A 238 -17.32 -8.65 -15.85
C ALA A 238 -17.25 -7.44 -16.79
N VAL A 239 -16.54 -6.38 -16.38
CA VAL A 239 -16.31 -5.20 -17.21
C VAL A 239 -15.51 -5.56 -18.47
N ALA A 240 -14.45 -6.36 -18.37
CA ALA A 240 -13.76 -6.87 -19.57
C ALA A 240 -14.69 -7.66 -20.47
N LEU A 241 -15.56 -8.50 -19.92
CA LEU A 241 -16.46 -9.31 -20.71
C LEU A 241 -17.42 -8.42 -21.50
N ILE A 242 -17.99 -7.39 -20.87
CA ILE A 242 -18.86 -6.40 -21.50
C ILE A 242 -18.11 -5.67 -22.62
N ILE A 243 -16.89 -5.24 -22.33
CA ILE A 243 -16.01 -4.58 -23.28
C ILE A 243 -15.76 -5.54 -24.46
N LEU A 244 -15.22 -6.74 -24.24
CA LEU A 244 -14.95 -7.75 -25.26
C LEU A 244 -16.18 -8.11 -26.10
N LEU A 245 -17.36 -8.22 -25.47
CA LEU A 245 -18.65 -8.42 -26.11
C LEU A 245 -18.96 -7.28 -27.10
N ALA A 246 -18.82 -6.03 -26.67
CA ALA A 246 -19.03 -4.85 -27.51
C ALA A 246 -18.06 -4.81 -28.72
N LEU A 247 -16.90 -5.47 -28.63
CA LEU A 247 -15.80 -5.29 -29.56
C LEU A 247 -15.69 -6.37 -30.61
N PHE A 248 -15.81 -7.62 -30.18
CA PHE A 248 -15.70 -8.75 -31.07
C PHE A 248 -17.07 -9.29 -31.49
N ASN A 249 -18.09 -9.09 -30.65
CA ASN A 249 -19.46 -9.58 -30.83
C ASN A 249 -19.51 -11.04 -31.32
N ASN A 250 -18.51 -11.84 -30.92
CA ASN A 250 -18.32 -13.23 -31.31
C ASN A 250 -17.74 -14.03 -30.13
N ILE A 251 -18.08 -15.32 -30.06
CA ILE A 251 -17.74 -16.15 -28.89
C ILE A 251 -16.22 -16.33 -28.74
N SER A 252 -15.49 -16.51 -29.84
CA SER A 252 -14.04 -16.71 -29.78
C SER A 252 -13.27 -15.46 -29.36
N GLY A 253 -13.73 -14.26 -29.74
CA GLY A 253 -13.16 -12.98 -29.30
C GLY A 253 -13.48 -12.64 -27.84
N ILE A 254 -14.25 -13.48 -27.14
CA ILE A 254 -14.58 -13.33 -25.72
C ILE A 254 -13.89 -14.43 -24.91
N LEU A 255 -14.09 -15.69 -25.29
CA LEU A 255 -13.55 -16.84 -24.54
C LEU A 255 -12.02 -16.92 -24.59
N ILE A 256 -11.40 -16.62 -25.74
CA ILE A 256 -9.94 -16.73 -25.88
C ILE A 256 -9.23 -15.70 -24.99
N PRO A 257 -9.58 -14.40 -25.02
CA PRO A 257 -9.02 -13.44 -24.06
C PRO A 257 -9.29 -13.83 -22.62
N ALA A 258 -10.53 -14.21 -22.27
CA ALA A 258 -10.87 -14.57 -20.89
C ALA A 258 -9.99 -15.71 -20.36
N ILE A 259 -9.86 -16.81 -21.11
CA ILE A 259 -9.04 -17.97 -20.71
C ILE A 259 -7.56 -17.60 -20.62
N THR A 260 -7.04 -16.87 -21.61
CA THR A 260 -5.63 -16.45 -21.65
C THR A 260 -5.27 -15.57 -20.46
N ILE A 261 -6.14 -14.60 -20.15
CA ILE A 261 -5.98 -13.69 -19.01
C ILE A 261 -6.01 -14.46 -17.68
N SER A 262 -6.98 -15.36 -17.49
CA SER A 262 -7.06 -16.17 -16.26
C SER A 262 -5.80 -17.00 -16.03
N ILE A 263 -5.27 -17.65 -17.07
CA ILE A 263 -4.02 -18.42 -16.99
C ILE A 263 -2.85 -17.52 -16.59
N ASN A 264 -2.71 -16.36 -17.22
CA ASN A 264 -1.62 -15.43 -16.93
C ASN A 264 -1.66 -14.86 -15.51
N ILE A 265 -2.86 -14.57 -14.99
CA ILE A 265 -3.05 -14.17 -13.59
C ILE A 265 -2.65 -15.29 -12.65
N ILE A 266 -3.15 -16.52 -12.88
CA ILE A 266 -2.81 -17.70 -12.06
C ILE A 266 -1.30 -17.94 -12.04
N TRP A 267 -0.64 -17.84 -13.19
CA TRP A 267 0.81 -18.03 -13.29
C TRP A 267 1.58 -16.96 -12.54
N THR A 268 1.19 -15.69 -12.68
CA THR A 268 1.90 -14.58 -12.04
C THR A 268 1.73 -14.61 -10.52
N VAL A 269 0.51 -14.79 -10.02
CA VAL A 269 0.23 -14.89 -8.58
C VAL A 269 0.83 -16.18 -8.00
N GLY A 270 0.70 -17.30 -8.71
CA GLY A 270 1.27 -18.57 -8.29
C GLY A 270 2.79 -18.53 -8.21
N LEU A 271 3.46 -17.90 -9.19
CA LEU A 271 4.90 -17.66 -9.18
C LEU A 271 5.29 -16.77 -8.00
N PHE A 272 4.56 -15.68 -7.76
CA PHE A 272 4.80 -14.76 -6.65
C PHE A 272 4.77 -15.49 -5.29
N VAL A 273 3.73 -16.30 -5.04
CA VAL A 273 3.56 -17.06 -3.79
C VAL A 273 4.54 -18.24 -3.70
N MET A 274 4.91 -18.87 -4.82
CA MET A 274 5.86 -19.98 -4.84
C MET A 274 7.24 -19.60 -4.31
N PHE A 275 7.63 -18.33 -4.47
CA PHE A 275 8.88 -17.78 -3.92
C PHE A 275 8.77 -17.33 -2.46
N GLY A 276 7.68 -17.68 -1.76
CA GLY A 276 7.48 -17.39 -0.34
C GLY A 276 6.94 -15.99 -0.04
N ASN A 277 6.60 -15.20 -1.06
CA ASN A 277 6.06 -13.86 -0.85
C ASN A 277 4.61 -13.93 -0.40
N LYS A 278 4.26 -13.10 0.59
CA LYS A 278 2.88 -12.83 0.97
C LYS A 278 2.36 -11.67 0.13
N MET A 279 1.09 -11.73 -0.26
CA MET A 279 0.44 -10.62 -0.92
C MET A 279 0.35 -9.42 0.03
N ASN A 280 0.41 -8.23 -0.52
CA ASN A 280 0.11 -7.00 0.17
C ASN A 280 -0.66 -6.09 -0.79
N MET A 281 -0.95 -4.89 -0.34
CA MET A 281 -1.70 -3.90 -1.09
C MET A 281 -1.05 -3.55 -2.44
N VAL A 282 0.28 -3.50 -2.49
CA VAL A 282 1.05 -3.20 -3.69
C VAL A 282 1.10 -4.41 -4.62
N SER A 283 1.41 -5.60 -4.11
CA SER A 283 1.43 -6.81 -4.94
C SER A 283 0.03 -7.24 -5.39
N GLY A 284 -1.02 -6.79 -4.70
CA GLY A 284 -2.41 -6.89 -5.15
C GLY A 284 -2.63 -6.30 -6.55
N MET A 285 -1.80 -5.34 -6.96
CA MET A 285 -1.82 -4.74 -8.31
C MET A 285 -1.29 -5.68 -9.40
N LEU A 286 -0.67 -6.82 -9.08
CA LEU A 286 -0.24 -7.81 -10.08
C LEU A 286 -1.41 -8.33 -10.90
N ILE A 287 -2.54 -8.63 -10.25
CA ILE A 287 -3.75 -9.14 -10.90
C ILE A 287 -4.23 -8.19 -12.00
N PRO A 288 -4.52 -6.91 -11.71
CA PRO A 288 -5.04 -6.00 -12.71
C PRO A 288 -4.04 -5.59 -13.79
N LEU A 289 -2.77 -5.44 -13.44
CA LEU A 289 -1.76 -5.07 -14.42
C LEU A 289 -1.54 -6.19 -15.44
N ILE A 290 -1.49 -7.45 -14.97
CA ILE A 290 -1.39 -8.61 -15.88
C ILE A 290 -2.63 -8.74 -16.73
N PHE A 291 -3.80 -8.49 -16.15
CA PHE A 291 -5.06 -8.50 -16.87
C PHE A 291 -5.03 -7.56 -18.08
N ILE A 292 -4.67 -6.29 -17.88
CA ILE A 292 -4.69 -5.28 -18.95
C ILE A 292 -3.65 -5.60 -20.03
N ILE A 293 -2.44 -5.96 -19.63
CA ILE A 293 -1.35 -6.28 -20.57
C ILE A 293 -1.69 -7.54 -21.38
N SER A 294 -2.16 -8.61 -20.70
CA SER A 294 -2.58 -9.85 -21.36
C SER A 294 -3.76 -9.62 -22.31
N LEU A 295 -4.70 -8.75 -21.94
CA LEU A 295 -5.83 -8.37 -22.77
C LEU A 295 -5.36 -7.65 -24.03
N ALA A 296 -4.50 -6.63 -23.90
CA ALA A 296 -3.93 -5.90 -25.03
C ALA A 296 -3.20 -6.83 -26.02
N THR A 297 -2.27 -7.67 -25.53
CA THR A 297 -1.53 -8.62 -26.38
C THR A 297 -2.47 -9.59 -27.10
N THR A 298 -3.48 -10.13 -26.40
CA THR A 298 -4.45 -11.05 -27.02
C THR A 298 -5.30 -10.35 -28.07
N VAL A 299 -5.74 -9.12 -27.81
CA VAL A 299 -6.54 -8.31 -28.74
C VAL A 299 -5.75 -7.98 -30.02
N HIS A 300 -4.46 -7.64 -29.92
CA HIS A 300 -3.61 -7.41 -31.10
C HIS A 300 -3.50 -8.66 -31.98
N ILE A 301 -3.29 -9.83 -31.37
CA ILE A 301 -3.21 -11.11 -32.10
C ILE A 301 -4.55 -11.44 -32.77
N LEU A 302 -5.66 -11.33 -32.05
CA LEU A 302 -7.00 -11.62 -32.57
C LEU A 302 -7.39 -10.67 -33.71
N ASN A 303 -7.19 -9.37 -33.53
CA ASN A 303 -7.51 -8.39 -34.55
C ASN A 303 -6.71 -8.65 -35.83
N ARG A 304 -5.41 -8.96 -35.71
CA ARG A 304 -4.59 -9.30 -36.87
C ARG A 304 -5.06 -10.58 -37.56
N PHE A 305 -5.39 -11.61 -36.79
CA PHE A 305 -5.94 -12.86 -37.34
C PHE A 305 -7.22 -12.61 -38.14
N TYR A 306 -8.16 -11.86 -37.59
CA TYR A 306 -9.42 -11.54 -38.26
C TYR A 306 -9.22 -10.70 -39.53
N GLN A 307 -8.21 -9.83 -39.57
CA GLN A 307 -7.84 -9.10 -40.78
C GLN A 307 -7.27 -10.03 -41.85
N GLU A 308 -6.33 -10.91 -41.49
CA GLU A 308 -5.74 -11.87 -42.44
C GLU A 308 -6.81 -12.83 -43.00
N VAL A 309 -7.70 -13.37 -42.16
CA VAL A 309 -8.80 -14.26 -42.62
C VAL A 309 -9.66 -13.61 -43.70
N LYS A 310 -9.91 -12.30 -43.62
CA LYS A 310 -10.65 -11.56 -44.65
C LYS A 310 -9.88 -11.38 -45.96
N ILE A 311 -8.55 -11.32 -45.90
CA ILE A 311 -7.68 -11.09 -47.06
C ILE A 311 -7.41 -12.41 -47.78
N THR A 312 -6.96 -13.44 -47.06
CA THR A 312 -6.54 -14.73 -47.61
C THR A 312 -7.68 -15.72 -47.80
N GLY A 313 -8.73 -15.66 -46.98
CA GLY A 313 -9.81 -16.66 -46.99
C GLY A 313 -9.41 -18.03 -46.42
N ASP A 314 -8.14 -18.43 -46.46
CA ASP A 314 -7.61 -19.63 -45.80
C ASP A 314 -7.18 -19.33 -44.35
N ARG A 315 -7.81 -20.00 -43.38
CA ARG A 315 -7.49 -19.88 -41.95
C ARG A 315 -6.07 -20.28 -41.59
N ARG A 316 -5.54 -21.36 -42.17
CA ARG A 316 -4.20 -21.86 -41.84
C ARG A 316 -3.14 -20.89 -42.34
N GLU A 317 -3.30 -20.41 -43.57
CA GLU A 317 -2.42 -19.38 -44.14
C GLU A 317 -2.51 -18.06 -43.35
N SER A 318 -3.74 -17.65 -43.00
CA SER A 318 -3.99 -16.44 -42.19
C SER A 318 -3.30 -16.52 -40.83
N MET A 319 -3.31 -17.68 -40.20
CA MET A 319 -2.68 -17.90 -38.90
C MET A 319 -1.15 -17.84 -38.97
N LEU A 320 -0.55 -18.45 -40.00
CA LEU A 320 0.89 -18.37 -40.25
C LEU A 320 1.33 -16.92 -40.49
N LYS A 321 0.57 -16.17 -41.32
CA LYS A 321 0.81 -14.73 -41.56
C LYS A 321 0.65 -13.91 -40.29
N THR A 322 -0.38 -14.18 -39.50
CA THR A 322 -0.60 -13.50 -38.21
C THR A 322 0.58 -13.67 -37.28
N VAL A 323 0.98 -14.92 -37.00
CA VAL A 323 2.12 -15.19 -36.12
C VAL A 323 3.40 -14.56 -36.69
N LYS A 324 3.63 -14.63 -38.01
CA LYS A 324 4.80 -14.01 -38.64
C LYS A 324 4.88 -12.49 -38.42
N HIS A 325 3.76 -11.79 -38.60
CA HIS A 325 3.72 -10.33 -38.57
C HIS A 325 3.57 -9.76 -37.16
N ILE A 326 2.85 -10.44 -36.26
CA ILE A 326 2.51 -9.89 -34.93
C ILE A 326 3.49 -10.30 -33.82
N SER A 327 4.20 -11.43 -33.96
CA SER A 327 5.06 -11.94 -32.88
C SER A 327 6.20 -10.99 -32.51
N VAL A 328 6.83 -10.34 -33.49
CA VAL A 328 7.97 -9.45 -33.22
C VAL A 328 7.50 -8.16 -32.53
N PRO A 329 6.49 -7.42 -33.04
CA PRO A 329 5.92 -6.29 -32.32
C PRO A 329 5.45 -6.63 -30.90
N CYS A 330 4.69 -7.73 -30.73
CA CYS A 330 4.21 -8.12 -29.40
C CYS A 330 5.34 -8.56 -28.46
N PHE A 331 6.37 -9.27 -28.95
CA PHE A 331 7.53 -9.61 -28.13
C PHE A 331 8.24 -8.35 -27.63
N LEU A 332 8.42 -7.37 -28.51
CA LEU A 332 9.11 -6.12 -28.19
C LEU A 332 8.31 -5.30 -27.19
N MET A 333 6.98 -5.20 -27.36
CA MET A 333 6.05 -4.65 -26.36
C MET A 333 6.26 -5.31 -25.01
N CYS A 334 6.14 -6.64 -24.94
CA CYS A 334 6.27 -7.37 -23.68
C CYS A 334 7.64 -7.17 -23.04
N VAL A 335 8.72 -7.13 -23.83
CA VAL A 335 10.08 -6.84 -23.33
C VAL A 335 10.17 -5.42 -22.77
N THR A 336 9.65 -4.41 -23.47
CA THR A 336 9.75 -3.02 -23.02
C THR A 336 8.90 -2.74 -21.79
N THR A 337 7.70 -3.33 -21.71
CA THR A 337 6.86 -3.23 -20.52
C THR A 337 7.50 -4.00 -19.36
N SER A 338 8.07 -5.18 -19.60
CA SER A 338 8.82 -5.94 -18.58
C SER A 338 10.02 -5.15 -18.06
N ILE A 339 10.75 -4.45 -18.94
CA ILE A 339 11.84 -3.55 -18.55
C ILE A 339 11.33 -2.39 -17.67
N GLY A 340 10.19 -1.80 -18.02
CA GLY A 340 9.55 -0.75 -17.22
C GLY A 340 9.20 -1.23 -15.81
N PHE A 341 8.68 -2.45 -15.67
CA PHE A 341 8.43 -3.05 -14.34
C PHE A 341 9.71 -3.48 -13.63
N LEU A 342 10.70 -4.00 -14.36
CA LEU A 342 11.96 -4.43 -13.78
C LEU A 342 12.76 -3.25 -13.23
N SER A 343 12.55 -2.03 -13.72
CA SER A 343 13.21 -0.83 -13.16
C SER A 343 12.82 -0.58 -11.70
N LEU A 344 11.68 -1.10 -11.23
CA LEU A 344 11.26 -1.04 -9.83
C LEU A 344 12.23 -1.77 -8.90
N ILE A 345 13.15 -2.60 -9.42
CA ILE A 345 14.22 -3.22 -8.64
C ILE A 345 15.13 -2.19 -7.95
N ALA A 346 15.20 -0.97 -8.49
CA ALA A 346 15.95 0.13 -7.90
C ALA A 346 15.26 0.77 -6.69
N SER A 347 14.03 0.36 -6.35
CA SER A 347 13.32 0.85 -5.18
C SER A 347 13.90 0.27 -3.88
N ASP A 348 13.98 1.13 -2.86
CA ASP A 348 14.32 0.75 -1.49
C ASP A 348 13.09 0.21 -0.73
N VAL A 349 11.87 0.39 -1.27
CA VAL A 349 10.62 -0.19 -0.76
C VAL A 349 10.47 -1.64 -1.23
N THR A 350 10.58 -2.59 -0.30
CA THR A 350 10.64 -4.03 -0.58
C THR A 350 9.44 -4.54 -1.41
N PRO A 351 8.18 -4.20 -1.09
CA PRO A 351 7.02 -4.67 -1.86
C PRO A 351 6.98 -4.17 -3.30
N VAL A 352 7.45 -2.94 -3.55
CA VAL A 352 7.52 -2.34 -4.89
C VAL A 352 8.55 -3.07 -5.75
N LYS A 353 9.74 -3.31 -5.20
CA LYS A 353 10.81 -4.10 -5.83
C LYS A 353 10.32 -5.50 -6.21
N THR A 354 9.74 -6.21 -5.25
CA THR A 354 9.28 -7.59 -5.41
C THR A 354 8.17 -7.65 -6.47
N THR A 355 7.18 -6.78 -6.37
CA THR A 355 6.08 -6.68 -7.35
C THR A 355 6.61 -6.42 -8.76
N GLY A 356 7.57 -5.51 -8.94
CA GLY A 356 8.18 -5.23 -10.24
C GLY A 356 8.85 -6.45 -10.88
N ILE A 357 9.60 -7.24 -10.12
CA ILE A 357 10.27 -8.45 -10.61
C ILE A 357 9.25 -9.49 -11.09
N PHE A 358 8.26 -9.81 -10.27
CA PHE A 358 7.24 -10.81 -10.63
C PHE A 358 6.32 -10.33 -11.74
N MET A 359 6.05 -9.03 -11.81
CA MET A 359 5.30 -8.43 -12.90
C MET A 359 6.07 -8.54 -14.23
N ALA A 360 7.36 -8.23 -14.25
CA ALA A 360 8.20 -8.39 -15.43
C ALA A 360 8.26 -9.85 -15.90
N ALA A 361 8.42 -10.80 -14.97
CA ALA A 361 8.35 -12.22 -15.28
C ALA A 361 6.95 -12.63 -15.81
N GLY A 362 5.88 -12.15 -15.18
CA GLY A 362 4.49 -12.37 -15.56
C GLY A 362 4.18 -11.91 -16.99
N ILE A 363 4.69 -10.75 -17.40
CA ILE A 363 4.52 -10.21 -18.76
C ILE A 363 5.25 -11.08 -19.79
N MET A 364 6.47 -11.52 -19.49
CA MET A 364 7.20 -12.41 -20.39
C MET A 364 6.54 -13.78 -20.51
N MET A 365 6.01 -14.33 -19.42
CA MET A 365 5.18 -15.53 -19.46
C MET A 365 3.90 -15.31 -20.26
N SER A 366 3.25 -14.15 -20.08
CA SER A 366 2.05 -13.77 -20.83
C SER A 366 2.27 -13.76 -22.33
N PHE A 367 3.42 -13.26 -22.80
CA PHE A 367 3.79 -13.35 -24.22
C PHE A 367 3.81 -14.80 -24.72
N ILE A 368 4.46 -15.70 -23.97
CA ILE A 368 4.59 -17.12 -24.33
C ILE A 368 3.21 -17.78 -24.38
N VAL A 369 2.36 -17.53 -23.38
CA VAL A 369 0.99 -18.04 -23.34
C VAL A 369 0.20 -17.47 -24.53
N CYS A 370 0.22 -16.17 -24.76
CA CYS A 370 -0.54 -15.54 -25.84
C CYS A 370 -0.13 -16.07 -27.22
N ILE A 371 1.17 -16.17 -27.52
CA ILE A 371 1.62 -16.58 -28.86
C ILE A 371 1.41 -18.07 -29.15
N THR A 372 1.28 -18.90 -28.11
CA THR A 372 1.05 -20.34 -28.25
C THR A 372 -0.43 -20.70 -28.13
N LEU A 373 -1.10 -20.24 -27.08
CA LEU A 373 -2.47 -20.56 -26.74
C LEU A 373 -3.47 -19.93 -27.71
N VAL A 374 -3.32 -18.64 -28.04
CA VAL A 374 -4.29 -17.91 -28.88
C VAL A 374 -4.38 -18.52 -30.29
N PRO A 375 -3.28 -18.71 -31.05
CA PRO A 375 -3.36 -19.39 -32.35
C PRO A 375 -3.81 -20.85 -32.22
N GLY A 376 -3.38 -21.55 -31.17
CA GLY A 376 -3.81 -22.92 -30.88
C GLY A 376 -5.32 -23.04 -30.74
N MET A 377 -5.94 -22.16 -29.95
CA MET A 377 -7.40 -22.15 -29.71
C MET A 377 -8.16 -21.74 -30.98
N LEU A 378 -7.71 -20.71 -31.68
CA LEU A 378 -8.29 -20.29 -32.97
C LEU A 378 -8.27 -21.41 -34.02
N SER A 379 -7.26 -22.29 -33.98
CA SER A 379 -7.15 -23.42 -34.92
C SER A 379 -8.15 -24.54 -34.65
N LEU A 380 -8.66 -24.65 -33.42
CA LEU A 380 -9.62 -25.68 -33.01
C LEU A 380 -11.07 -25.19 -33.05
N PHE A 381 -11.29 -23.89 -32.91
CA PHE A 381 -12.64 -23.34 -32.91
C PHE A 381 -13.31 -23.43 -34.29
N PRO A 382 -14.59 -23.86 -34.34
CA PRO A 382 -15.35 -23.94 -35.59
C PRO A 382 -15.41 -22.61 -36.34
N GLU A 383 -15.60 -22.67 -37.66
CA GLU A 383 -15.63 -21.47 -38.51
C GLU A 383 -16.66 -20.43 -38.11
N TRP A 384 -17.85 -20.88 -37.67
CA TRP A 384 -18.93 -20.00 -37.21
C TRP A 384 -18.57 -19.22 -35.94
N MET A 385 -17.67 -19.75 -35.11
CA MET A 385 -17.30 -19.15 -33.82
C MET A 385 -16.25 -18.04 -33.94
N SER A 386 -15.53 -17.97 -35.07
CA SER A 386 -14.44 -17.00 -35.31
C SER A 386 -14.67 -16.11 -36.54
N ARG A 387 -15.93 -15.88 -36.92
CA ARG A 387 -16.28 -14.81 -37.86
C ARG A 387 -16.28 -13.47 -37.10
N PRO A 388 -15.47 -12.49 -37.49
CA PRO A 388 -15.55 -11.16 -36.89
C PRO A 388 -16.83 -10.45 -37.38
N PHE A 389 -17.60 -9.85 -36.48
CA PHE A 389 -18.67 -8.90 -36.87
C PHE A 389 -18.10 -7.58 -37.39
N MET A 390 -16.82 -7.29 -37.13
CA MET A 390 -16.21 -6.01 -37.48
C MET A 390 -16.32 -5.78 -38.99
N ASN A 391 -17.22 -4.88 -39.40
CA ASN A 391 -17.50 -4.57 -40.80
C ASN A 391 -16.37 -3.70 -41.37
N ILE A 392 -15.18 -4.29 -41.50
CA ILE A 392 -14.08 -3.72 -42.27
C ILE A 392 -14.50 -3.93 -43.72
N GLN A 393 -15.05 -2.88 -44.33
CA GLN A 393 -15.38 -2.84 -45.75
C GLN A 393 -14.20 -3.37 -46.57
N LYS A 394 -14.50 -4.17 -47.60
CA LYS A 394 -13.55 -4.45 -48.68
C LYS A 394 -13.23 -3.11 -49.35
N ASP A 395 -12.21 -2.40 -48.91
CA ASP A 395 -11.53 -1.42 -49.76
C ASP A 395 -10.56 -2.19 -50.68
N ARG A 396 -11.14 -3.04 -51.53
CA ARG A 396 -10.50 -3.39 -52.80
C ARG A 396 -10.98 -2.35 -53.80
N GLU A 397 -10.03 -1.65 -54.39
CA GLU A 397 -10.16 -0.67 -55.49
C GLU A 397 -10.55 0.76 -55.10
N SER A 398 -9.52 1.64 -54.99
CA SER A 398 -9.38 2.95 -55.66
C SER A 398 -8.51 3.92 -54.85
N GLY A 399 -7.53 4.54 -55.53
CA GLY A 399 -6.57 5.46 -54.92
C GLY A 399 -7.23 6.65 -54.21
N HIS A 400 -6.60 7.08 -53.11
CA HIS A 400 -6.88 8.31 -52.35
C HIS A 400 -8.07 8.33 -51.35
N LYS A 401 -8.76 7.22 -51.08
CA LYS A 401 -9.72 7.16 -49.94
C LYS A 401 -9.07 6.93 -48.56
N GLU A 402 -7.79 6.53 -48.51
CA GLU A 402 -7.00 6.34 -47.28
C GLU A 402 -6.85 7.62 -46.41
N PHE A 403 -7.27 8.77 -46.96
CA PHE A 403 -7.15 10.12 -46.39
C PHE A 403 -8.48 10.70 -45.85
N ARG A 404 -9.58 9.91 -45.82
CA ARG A 404 -10.91 10.35 -45.31
C ARG A 404 -11.19 9.82 -43.89
N GLY A 405 -11.95 10.58 -43.10
CA GLY A 405 -12.30 10.24 -41.71
C GLY A 405 -11.34 10.82 -40.65
N LEU A 406 -11.45 10.32 -39.41
CA LEU A 406 -10.73 10.82 -38.22
C LEU A 406 -9.21 10.83 -38.41
N TYR A 407 -8.63 9.76 -38.95
CA TYR A 407 -7.17 9.60 -39.11
C TYR A 407 -6.60 10.58 -40.14
N GLY A 408 -7.31 10.78 -41.26
CA GLY A 408 -6.94 11.77 -42.27
C GLY A 408 -7.08 13.21 -41.74
N PHE A 409 -8.06 13.48 -40.87
CA PHE A 409 -8.18 14.76 -40.17
C PHE A 409 -7.00 15.00 -39.23
N ILE A 410 -6.67 14.03 -38.37
CA ILE A 410 -5.52 14.10 -37.45
C ILE A 410 -4.23 14.34 -38.24
N GLY A 411 -3.98 13.57 -39.30
CA GLY A 411 -2.79 13.73 -40.14
C GLY A 411 -2.69 15.12 -40.78
N ARG A 412 -3.79 15.67 -41.31
CA ARG A 412 -3.81 17.03 -41.87
C ARG A 412 -3.63 18.11 -40.81
N PHE A 413 -4.28 17.94 -39.65
CA PHE A 413 -4.18 18.86 -38.54
C PHE A 413 -2.74 18.95 -38.04
N VAL A 414 -2.10 17.80 -37.78
CA VAL A 414 -0.71 17.76 -37.31
C VAL A 414 0.24 18.32 -38.36
N LYS A 415 0.03 18.07 -39.67
CA LYS A 415 0.85 18.68 -40.74
C LYS A 415 0.73 20.21 -40.78
N ASN A 416 -0.49 20.74 -40.73
CA ASN A 416 -0.72 22.18 -40.89
C ASN A 416 -0.34 22.98 -39.64
N TYR A 417 -0.42 22.36 -38.46
CA TYR A 417 -0.20 23.00 -37.16
C TYR A 417 0.97 22.39 -36.38
N THR A 418 1.95 21.78 -37.06
CA THR A 418 3.04 21.01 -36.42
C THR A 418 3.73 21.79 -35.30
N ILE A 419 4.11 23.05 -35.56
CA ILE A 419 4.81 23.91 -34.59
C ILE A 419 3.89 24.24 -33.41
N TYR A 420 2.61 24.52 -33.65
CA TYR A 420 1.65 24.83 -32.59
C TYR A 420 1.35 23.61 -31.71
N VAL A 421 1.19 22.43 -32.30
CA VAL A 421 0.99 21.17 -31.55
C VAL A 421 2.20 20.92 -30.65
N PHE A 422 3.42 21.06 -31.18
CA PHE A 422 4.64 20.86 -30.41
C PHE A 422 4.82 21.93 -29.31
N ALA A 423 4.61 23.20 -29.62
CA ALA A 423 4.72 24.30 -28.65
C ALA A 423 3.67 24.20 -27.53
N LEU A 424 2.43 23.87 -27.87
CA LEU A 424 1.37 23.66 -26.88
C LEU A 424 1.67 22.44 -26.00
N SER A 425 2.27 21.39 -26.56
CA SER A 425 2.71 20.22 -25.79
C SER A 425 3.81 20.60 -24.79
N LEU A 426 4.79 21.41 -25.21
CA LEU A 426 5.83 21.93 -24.31
C LEU A 426 5.24 22.82 -23.20
N LEU A 427 4.27 23.67 -23.54
CA LEU A 427 3.56 24.47 -22.54
C LEU A 427 2.83 23.58 -21.53
N PHE A 428 2.14 22.54 -22.00
CA PHE A 428 1.41 21.61 -21.15
C PHE A 428 2.35 20.82 -20.23
N VAL A 429 3.52 20.41 -20.75
CA VAL A 429 4.59 19.80 -19.93
C VAL A 429 5.12 20.79 -18.89
N GLY A 430 5.29 22.07 -19.23
CA GLY A 430 5.72 23.10 -18.28
C GLY A 430 4.72 23.31 -17.14
N VAL A 431 3.41 23.36 -17.46
CA VAL A 431 2.33 23.41 -16.46
C VAL A 431 2.35 22.15 -15.59
N ALA A 432 2.49 20.98 -16.20
CA ALA A 432 2.57 19.73 -15.48
C ALA A 432 3.77 19.67 -14.52
N ILE A 433 4.96 20.11 -14.96
CA ILE A 433 6.17 20.21 -14.12
C ILE A 433 5.94 21.15 -12.93
N TYR A 434 5.27 22.29 -13.12
CA TYR A 434 4.91 23.16 -11.99
C TYR A 434 3.98 22.45 -11.00
N GLY A 435 3.01 21.66 -11.48
CA GLY A 435 2.21 20.77 -10.65
C GLY A 435 3.06 19.76 -9.86
N ILE A 436 4.08 19.16 -10.49
CA ILE A 436 4.99 18.20 -9.83
C ILE A 436 5.70 18.83 -8.63
N THR A 437 6.07 20.12 -8.70
CA THR A 437 6.73 20.80 -7.56
C THR A 437 5.84 20.96 -6.33
N LYS A 438 4.55 20.68 -6.44
CA LYS A 438 3.56 20.73 -5.35
C LYS A 438 3.23 19.35 -4.77
N ILE A 439 3.89 18.29 -5.22
CA ILE A 439 3.68 16.95 -4.67
C ILE A 439 4.42 16.87 -3.33
N ASP A 440 3.68 16.63 -2.27
CA ASP A 440 4.23 16.24 -0.98
C ASP A 440 4.35 14.71 -0.92
N ALA A 441 5.45 14.22 -0.35
CA ALA A 441 5.57 12.83 0.05
C ALA A 441 5.13 12.74 1.50
N GLU A 442 4.03 12.06 1.77
CA GLU A 442 3.55 11.85 3.13
C GLU A 442 3.23 10.37 3.33
N SER A 443 3.74 9.80 4.41
CA SER A 443 3.39 8.46 4.84
C SER A 443 2.43 8.55 6.02
N SER A 444 1.15 8.30 5.77
CA SER A 444 0.11 8.18 6.79
C SER A 444 -0.73 6.93 6.53
N ILE A 445 -0.72 6.02 7.50
CA ILE A 445 -1.50 4.78 7.43
C ILE A 445 -3.00 5.12 7.50
N PHE A 446 -3.37 6.12 8.30
CA PHE A 446 -4.76 6.48 8.54
C PHE A 446 -5.40 7.24 7.38
N GLU A 447 -4.62 8.01 6.61
CA GLU A 447 -5.12 8.70 5.40
C GLU A 447 -5.71 7.73 4.36
N SER A 448 -5.21 6.48 4.37
CA SER A 448 -5.66 5.44 3.46
C SER A 448 -7.07 4.91 3.75
N PHE A 449 -7.58 5.11 4.97
CA PHE A 449 -8.93 4.69 5.36
C PHE A 449 -9.98 5.75 4.97
N PRO A 450 -11.23 5.32 4.67
CA PRO A 450 -12.36 6.24 4.58
C PRO A 450 -12.61 6.93 5.92
N GLU A 451 -12.96 8.22 5.88
CA GLU A 451 -13.31 9.01 7.08
C GLU A 451 -14.50 8.41 7.85
N SER A 452 -15.41 7.74 7.14
CA SER A 452 -16.57 7.07 7.73
C SER A 452 -16.28 5.68 8.31
N SER A 453 -15.02 5.22 8.27
CA SER A 453 -14.68 3.87 8.75
C SER A 453 -14.65 3.82 10.29
N GLU A 454 -15.01 2.65 10.84
CA GLU A 454 -15.00 2.39 12.29
C GLU A 454 -13.62 2.67 12.90
N ILE A 455 -12.54 2.31 12.19
CA ILE A 455 -11.17 2.50 12.67
C ILE A 455 -10.78 3.98 12.74
N THR A 456 -11.17 4.81 11.75
CA THR A 456 -10.90 6.24 11.77
C THR A 456 -11.64 6.90 12.95
N ILE A 457 -12.94 6.65 13.08
CA ILE A 457 -13.76 7.21 14.17
C ILE A 457 -13.24 6.77 15.54
N SER A 458 -12.92 5.48 15.71
CA SER A 458 -12.41 4.95 16.98
C SER A 458 -11.05 5.51 17.35
N THR A 459 -10.15 5.64 16.38
CA THR A 459 -8.82 6.20 16.59
C THR A 459 -8.91 7.67 16.99
N GLU A 460 -9.70 8.48 16.27
CA GLU A 460 -9.89 9.90 16.58
C GLU A 460 -10.52 10.11 17.95
N HIS A 461 -11.52 9.31 18.31
CA HIS A 461 -12.16 9.37 19.63
C HIS A 461 -11.15 9.08 20.75
N ILE A 462 -10.36 8.01 20.61
CA ILE A 462 -9.35 7.62 21.61
C ILE A 462 -8.25 8.66 21.73
N GLU A 463 -7.76 9.23 20.62
CA GLU A 463 -6.74 10.28 20.65
C GLU A 463 -7.24 11.59 21.27
N LYS A 464 -8.54 11.85 21.20
CA LYS A 464 -9.19 13.03 21.77
C LYS A 464 -9.41 12.91 23.27
N GLU A 465 -9.98 11.79 23.72
CA GLU A 465 -10.39 11.60 25.12
C GLU A 465 -9.33 10.94 26.01
N LEU A 466 -8.37 10.22 25.42
CA LEU A 466 -7.37 9.43 26.14
C LEU A 466 -5.95 9.78 25.70
N MET A 467 -5.36 8.99 24.80
CA MET A 467 -3.94 9.07 24.45
C MET A 467 -3.69 8.86 22.96
N GLY A 468 -2.55 9.36 22.50
CA GLY A 468 -2.02 9.12 21.15
C GLY A 468 -1.71 7.64 20.93
N LEU A 469 -1.96 7.15 19.73
CA LEU A 469 -1.85 5.72 19.42
C LEU A 469 -0.56 5.34 18.72
N ILE A 470 0.28 6.31 18.35
CA ILE A 470 1.56 6.07 17.67
C ILE A 470 2.69 6.03 18.70
N PRO A 471 3.32 4.86 18.95
CA PRO A 471 4.46 4.76 19.86
C PRO A 471 5.75 5.32 19.24
N MET A 472 6.51 6.00 20.08
CA MET A 472 7.90 6.36 19.86
C MET A 472 8.66 6.17 21.17
N ASP A 473 9.86 5.61 21.13
CA ASP A 473 10.64 5.35 22.33
C ASP A 473 12.02 5.98 22.19
N ILE A 474 12.53 6.53 23.30
CA ILE A 474 13.87 7.09 23.39
C ILE A 474 14.65 6.21 24.36
N VAL A 475 15.56 5.39 23.83
CA VAL A 475 16.44 4.54 24.63
C VAL A 475 17.62 5.39 25.11
N VAL A 476 17.85 5.38 26.42
CA VAL A 476 18.94 6.08 27.11
C VAL A 476 19.92 5.02 27.61
N ASP A 477 21.07 4.90 26.95
CA ASP A 477 22.16 3.99 27.32
C ASP A 477 23.27 4.77 28.06
N ALA A 478 23.48 4.42 29.34
CA ALA A 478 24.49 5.06 30.18
C ALA A 478 25.88 4.37 30.11
N GLY A 479 26.01 3.28 29.35
CA GLY A 479 27.25 2.55 29.08
C GLY A 479 27.93 1.87 30.27
N LYS A 480 27.27 1.81 31.44
CA LYS A 480 27.75 1.17 32.68
C LYS A 480 26.58 0.57 33.47
N ILE A 481 26.81 -0.55 34.14
CA ILE A 481 25.84 -1.23 35.01
C ILE A 481 25.23 -0.26 36.05
N GLY A 482 23.90 -0.15 36.07
CA GLY A 482 23.16 0.81 36.90
C GLY A 482 23.35 2.27 36.54
N GLY A 483 23.84 2.58 35.33
CA GLY A 483 24.14 3.94 34.89
C GLY A 483 22.88 4.79 34.73
N VAL A 484 21.76 4.22 34.28
CA VAL A 484 20.48 4.93 34.09
C VAL A 484 19.92 5.50 35.38
N PHE A 485 20.23 4.87 36.52
CA PHE A 485 19.77 5.31 37.84
C PHE A 485 20.68 6.37 38.46
N GLN A 486 21.72 6.83 37.74
CA GLN A 486 22.50 7.96 38.21
C GLN A 486 21.62 9.23 38.28
N PRO A 487 21.77 10.08 39.32
CA PRO A 487 20.87 11.21 39.52
C PRO A 487 20.86 12.21 38.36
N ASP A 488 22.00 12.44 37.72
CA ASP A 488 22.13 13.30 36.54
C ASP A 488 21.38 12.74 35.33
N VAL A 489 21.44 11.41 35.11
CA VAL A 489 20.70 10.76 34.02
C VAL A 489 19.19 10.83 34.26
N LEU A 490 18.73 10.53 35.48
CA LEU A 490 17.31 10.62 35.84
C LEU A 490 16.77 12.05 35.69
N VAL A 491 17.50 13.06 36.15
CA VAL A 491 17.11 14.48 35.98
C VAL A 491 17.05 14.86 34.50
N ASN A 492 17.98 14.40 33.67
CA ASN A 492 17.93 14.67 32.23
C ASN A 492 16.76 13.96 31.54
N MET A 493 16.39 12.75 31.98
CA MET A 493 15.17 12.07 31.52
C MET A 493 13.91 12.86 31.93
N GLU A 494 13.85 13.40 33.14
CA GLU A 494 12.74 14.27 33.57
C GLU A 494 12.66 15.54 32.72
N ASN A 495 13.79 16.22 32.51
CA ASN A 495 13.87 17.42 31.68
C ASN A 495 13.44 17.14 30.24
N LEU A 496 13.82 15.99 29.69
CA LEU A 496 13.37 15.52 28.37
C LEU A 496 11.85 15.32 28.36
N GLN A 497 11.29 14.68 29.39
CA GLN A 497 9.84 14.52 29.51
C GLN A 497 9.10 15.86 29.62
N ASP A 498 9.66 16.85 30.32
CA ASP A 498 9.09 18.20 30.42
C ASP A 498 9.16 18.96 29.08
N HIS A 499 10.25 18.80 28.32
CA HIS A 499 10.33 19.31 26.95
C HIS A 499 9.28 18.66 26.04
N LEU A 500 9.14 17.34 26.12
CA LEU A 500 8.14 16.58 25.37
C LEU A 500 6.70 17.03 25.66
N LYS A 501 6.36 17.41 26.90
CA LYS A 501 5.04 17.96 27.25
C LYS A 501 4.71 19.27 26.52
N GLY A 502 5.73 20.02 26.08
CA GLY A 502 5.56 21.24 25.30
C GLY A 502 5.16 21.01 23.84
N ILE A 503 5.25 19.76 23.36
CA ILE A 503 4.95 19.39 21.97
C ILE A 503 3.47 18.98 21.86
N PRO A 504 2.62 19.71 21.10
CA PRO A 504 1.17 19.46 21.07
C PRO A 504 0.75 18.05 20.64
N GLU A 505 1.57 17.39 19.81
CA GLU A 505 1.34 16.04 19.31
C GLU A 505 1.74 14.95 20.31
N VAL A 506 2.54 15.28 21.33
CA VAL A 506 2.92 14.34 22.39
C VAL A 506 1.81 14.34 23.45
N THR A 507 1.10 13.22 23.53
CA THR A 507 0.02 13.05 24.51
C THR A 507 0.52 12.57 25.85
N LYS A 508 1.53 11.70 25.85
CA LYS A 508 2.08 11.10 27.06
C LYS A 508 3.54 10.73 26.89
N SER A 509 4.31 10.86 27.97
CA SER A 509 5.62 10.24 28.13
C SER A 509 5.71 9.54 29.48
N VAL A 510 6.35 8.37 29.52
CA VAL A 510 6.59 7.59 30.75
C VAL A 510 8.01 7.08 30.75
N SER A 511 8.69 7.19 31.89
CA SER A 511 10.02 6.62 32.08
C SER A 511 10.22 6.09 33.49
N VAL A 512 11.37 5.44 33.72
CA VAL A 512 11.78 5.00 35.04
C VAL A 512 11.92 6.16 36.05
N ALA A 513 12.20 7.37 35.57
CA ALA A 513 12.34 8.55 36.42
C ALA A 513 11.02 8.93 37.10
N ASP A 514 9.87 8.74 36.43
CA ASP A 514 8.55 8.99 37.01
C ASP A 514 8.33 8.14 38.27
N TYR A 515 8.71 6.86 38.22
CA TYR A 515 8.58 5.93 39.34
C TYR A 515 9.51 6.28 40.49
N VAL A 516 10.76 6.59 40.19
CA VAL A 516 11.75 6.99 41.21
C VAL A 516 11.29 8.27 41.89
N LYS A 517 10.83 9.28 41.14
CA LYS A 517 10.32 10.55 41.67
C LYS A 517 9.06 10.36 42.49
N TYR A 518 8.11 9.56 42.00
CA TYR A 518 6.86 9.26 42.69
C TYR A 518 7.12 8.58 44.04
N LEU A 519 7.93 7.51 44.06
CA LEU A 519 8.26 6.80 45.30
C LEU A 519 9.10 7.63 46.25
N ASN A 520 10.03 8.44 45.74
CA ASN A 520 10.79 9.38 46.56
C ASN A 520 9.85 10.37 47.27
N THR A 521 8.92 10.98 46.52
CA THR A 521 7.94 11.93 47.07
C THR A 521 7.01 11.26 48.09
N LEU A 522 6.61 10.02 47.81
CA LEU A 522 5.70 9.25 48.64
C LEU A 522 6.33 8.84 49.98
N LEU A 523 7.56 8.32 49.94
CA LEU A 523 8.23 7.74 51.10
C LEU A 523 8.93 8.79 51.97
N ASN A 524 9.32 9.92 51.40
CA ASN A 524 10.10 10.97 52.08
C ASN A 524 9.27 12.24 52.37
N LYS A 525 7.94 12.16 52.29
CA LYS A 525 7.02 13.31 52.39
C LYS A 525 7.20 14.13 53.68
N ASP A 526 7.57 13.48 54.78
CA ASP A 526 7.73 14.08 56.10
C ASP A 526 9.18 14.50 56.42
N ASN A 527 10.13 14.32 55.50
CA ASN A 527 11.55 14.52 55.77
C ASN A 527 12.30 15.23 54.61
N PRO A 528 12.37 16.58 54.61
CA PRO A 528 12.94 17.39 53.52
C PRO A 528 14.40 17.04 53.16
N ASP A 529 15.23 16.70 54.16
CA ASP A 529 16.66 16.38 53.95
C ASP A 529 16.88 15.02 53.25
N SER A 530 15.83 14.19 53.12
CA SER A 530 15.91 12.85 52.50
C SER A 530 15.51 12.83 51.02
N GLN A 531 15.17 13.99 50.44
CA GLN A 531 14.72 14.13 49.05
C GLN A 531 15.81 13.84 47.99
N VAL A 532 17.09 13.74 48.38
CA VAL A 532 18.18 13.39 47.46
C VAL A 532 18.05 11.93 47.01
N ILE A 533 17.80 11.76 45.71
CA ILE A 533 17.77 10.47 45.03
C ILE A 533 19.22 10.08 44.74
N THR A 534 19.71 9.01 45.39
CA THR A 534 20.97 8.37 45.05
C THR A 534 20.70 7.18 44.12
N LYS A 535 21.74 6.73 43.39
CA LYS A 535 21.64 5.56 42.51
C LYS A 535 21.06 4.33 43.21
N ASP A 536 21.60 3.97 44.39
CA ASP A 536 21.16 2.78 45.12
C ASP A 536 19.70 2.90 45.59
N LYS A 537 19.31 4.09 46.09
CA LYS A 537 17.91 4.36 46.46
C LYS A 537 16.97 4.22 45.26
N ALA A 538 17.37 4.76 44.10
CA ALA A 538 16.55 4.69 42.88
C ALA A 538 16.35 3.23 42.43
N ILE A 539 17.42 2.41 42.48
CA ILE A 539 17.35 0.97 42.21
C ILE A 539 16.42 0.26 43.21
N ASP A 540 16.52 0.59 44.49
CA ASP A 540 15.66 0.00 45.52
C ASP A 540 14.18 0.37 45.29
N TYR A 541 13.89 1.60 44.90
CA TYR A 541 12.54 2.05 44.56
C TYR A 541 11.94 1.26 43.39
N VAL A 542 12.67 1.07 42.30
CA VAL A 542 12.13 0.31 41.16
C VAL A 542 12.03 -1.19 41.43
N LYS A 543 12.90 -1.75 42.28
CA LYS A 543 12.77 -3.13 42.76
C LYS A 543 11.49 -3.28 43.60
N LEU A 544 11.23 -2.35 44.52
CA LEU A 544 10.00 -2.33 45.31
C LEU A 544 8.76 -2.23 44.41
N ALA A 545 8.77 -1.34 43.41
CA ALA A 545 7.68 -1.21 42.45
C ALA A 545 7.45 -2.52 41.67
N SER A 546 8.53 -3.16 41.21
CA SER A 546 8.48 -4.43 40.47
C SER A 546 7.96 -5.58 41.32
N LEU A 547 8.31 -5.63 42.62
CA LEU A 547 7.84 -6.63 43.57
C LEU A 547 6.36 -6.50 43.91
N HIS A 548 5.78 -5.30 43.75
CA HIS A 548 4.37 -5.03 43.99
C HIS A 548 3.49 -5.13 42.74
N GLY A 549 4.00 -5.78 41.67
CA GLY A 549 3.19 -6.20 40.53
C GLY A 549 3.08 -5.19 39.39
N ASP A 550 3.85 -4.09 39.42
CA ASP A 550 3.82 -3.11 38.33
C ASP A 550 4.68 -3.60 37.16
N THR A 551 4.11 -4.49 36.34
CA THR A 551 4.79 -5.11 35.19
C THR A 551 5.29 -4.08 34.17
N ILE A 552 4.69 -2.89 34.13
CA ILE A 552 5.12 -1.78 33.26
C ILE A 552 6.51 -1.30 33.67
N VAL A 553 6.81 -1.22 34.97
CA VAL A 553 8.10 -0.75 35.49
C VAL A 553 9.26 -1.59 34.99
N LYS A 554 9.11 -2.92 34.98
CA LYS A 554 10.16 -3.84 34.51
C LYS A 554 10.47 -3.64 33.03
N SER A 555 9.51 -3.15 32.24
CA SER A 555 9.70 -2.87 30.81
C SER A 555 10.40 -1.54 30.54
N LEU A 556 10.73 -0.73 31.55
CA LEU A 556 11.32 0.61 31.36
C LEU A 556 12.85 0.65 31.46
N TYR A 557 13.48 -0.46 31.84
CA TYR A 557 14.93 -0.57 32.01
C TYR A 557 15.41 -2.01 31.74
N THR A 558 16.67 -2.16 31.35
CA THR A 558 17.30 -3.49 31.14
C THR A 558 17.69 -4.15 32.46
N GLU A 559 17.82 -5.49 32.48
CA GLU A 559 18.12 -6.23 33.73
C GLU A 559 19.45 -5.83 34.39
N ASP A 560 20.43 -5.37 33.60
CA ASP A 560 21.72 -4.86 34.08
C ASP A 560 21.67 -3.38 34.50
N TYR A 561 20.49 -2.76 34.40
CA TYR A 561 20.24 -1.36 34.72
C TYR A 561 21.09 -0.37 33.91
N ASN A 562 21.63 -0.81 32.77
CA ASN A 562 22.47 0.00 31.90
C ASN A 562 21.67 0.92 30.97
N GLU A 563 20.55 0.40 30.45
CA GLU A 563 19.68 1.10 29.51
C GLU A 563 18.31 1.35 30.14
N GLY A 564 17.75 2.52 29.88
CA GLY A 564 16.39 2.92 30.25
C GLY A 564 15.66 3.41 29.02
N ARG A 565 14.33 3.49 29.08
CA ARG A 565 13.54 4.10 28.00
C ARG A 565 12.62 5.20 28.51
N VAL A 566 12.44 6.20 27.65
CA VAL A 566 11.33 7.15 27.71
C VAL A 566 10.34 6.73 26.64
N SER A 567 9.24 6.08 27.03
CA SER A 567 8.15 5.72 26.12
C SER A 567 7.28 6.94 25.88
N VAL A 568 7.02 7.26 24.62
CA VAL A 568 6.27 8.43 24.17
C VAL A 568 5.07 7.97 23.33
N ARG A 569 3.90 8.56 23.59
CA ARG A 569 2.66 8.35 22.84
C ARG A 569 2.32 9.60 22.07
N MET A 570 2.26 9.46 20.76
CA MET A 570 2.03 10.57 19.84
C MET A 570 0.70 10.44 19.12
N LYS A 571 0.08 11.57 18.82
CA LYS A 571 -1.04 11.63 17.89
C LYS A 571 -0.59 11.24 16.48
N ASN A 572 -1.50 10.72 15.69
CA ASN A 572 -1.26 10.46 14.28
C ASN A 572 -1.08 11.78 13.50
N VAL A 573 0.11 11.99 12.96
CA VAL A 573 0.45 13.13 12.08
C VAL A 573 1.26 12.65 10.88
N GLY A 574 1.46 13.53 9.89
CA GLY A 574 2.28 13.21 8.71
C GLY A 574 3.75 13.02 9.05
N SER A 575 4.44 12.23 8.23
CA SER A 575 5.88 11.97 8.28
C SER A 575 6.74 13.24 8.34
N SER A 576 6.37 14.31 7.62
CA SER A 576 7.12 15.58 7.68
C SER A 576 7.01 16.26 9.04
N ARG A 577 5.86 16.16 9.71
CA ARG A 577 5.68 16.69 11.06
C ARG A 577 6.44 15.86 12.09
N TYR A 578 6.43 14.53 11.95
CA TYR A 578 7.28 13.66 12.76
C TYR A 578 8.76 13.99 12.63
N GLN A 579 9.26 14.24 11.41
CA GLN A 579 10.64 14.65 11.19
C GLN A 579 10.99 15.95 11.93
N ALA A 580 10.09 16.94 11.92
CA ALA A 580 10.31 18.18 12.66
C ALA A 580 10.37 17.95 14.18
N ILE A 581 9.50 17.08 14.71
CA ILE A 581 9.47 16.73 16.14
C ILE A 581 10.73 15.97 16.55
N VAL A 582 11.13 14.97 15.76
CA VAL A 582 12.34 14.18 16.02
C VAL A 582 13.59 15.06 15.99
N ASN A 583 13.71 15.97 15.01
CA ASN A 583 14.84 16.91 14.94
C ASN A 583 14.91 17.83 16.18
N ASP A 584 13.77 18.27 16.69
CA ASP A 584 13.68 19.08 17.90
C ASP A 584 14.12 18.28 19.15
N ILE A 585 13.66 17.03 19.27
CA ILE A 585 14.05 16.11 20.36
C ILE A 585 15.55 15.79 20.29
N GLU A 586 16.09 15.47 19.11
CA GLU A 586 17.53 15.23 18.92
C GLU A 586 18.36 16.45 19.30
N GLY A 587 17.88 17.66 18.95
CA GLY A 587 18.49 18.93 19.34
C GLY A 587 18.52 19.11 20.86
N PHE A 588 17.42 18.82 21.54
CA PHE A 588 17.33 18.87 23.00
C PHE A 588 18.27 17.85 23.66
N ILE A 589 18.27 16.60 23.18
CA ILE A 589 19.13 15.52 23.69
C ILE A 589 20.60 15.94 23.60
N LYS A 590 21.04 16.43 22.45
CA LYS A 590 22.42 16.85 22.21
C LYS A 590 22.86 18.01 23.10
N ALA A 591 21.93 18.87 23.52
CA ALA A 591 22.22 20.02 24.37
C ALA A 591 22.27 19.69 25.88
N ASN A 592 21.54 18.67 26.33
CA ASN A 592 21.32 18.41 27.76
C ASN A 592 21.93 17.11 28.27
N PHE A 593 22.05 16.06 27.44
CA PHE A 593 22.61 14.78 27.87
C PHE A 593 24.15 14.77 27.84
N PRO A 594 24.82 14.12 28.81
CA PRO A 594 26.27 13.97 28.80
C PRO A 594 26.79 13.20 27.59
N LEU A 595 28.01 13.52 27.12
CA LEU A 595 28.64 12.86 25.95
C LEU A 595 28.82 11.34 26.09
N ASN A 596 28.83 10.83 27.32
CA ASN A 596 28.95 9.39 27.61
C ASN A 596 27.62 8.66 27.72
N VAL A 597 26.49 9.36 27.52
CA VAL A 597 25.14 8.78 27.49
C VAL A 597 24.64 8.82 26.05
N VAL A 598 24.34 7.66 25.48
CA VAL A 598 23.84 7.55 24.11
C VAL A 598 22.32 7.48 24.16
N CYS A 599 21.66 8.44 23.51
CA CYS A 599 20.20 8.43 23.38
C CYS A 599 19.81 8.13 21.94
N THR A 600 19.01 7.08 21.74
CA THR A 600 18.58 6.62 20.42
C THR A 600 17.06 6.60 20.34
N ILE A 601 16.50 7.26 19.33
CA ILE A 601 15.06 7.29 19.07
C ILE A 601 14.70 6.08 18.20
N THR A 602 13.69 5.32 18.63
CA THR A 602 13.17 4.11 17.97
C THR A 602 11.65 4.07 18.06
N GLY A 603 11.03 2.99 17.57
CA GLY A 603 9.58 2.82 17.50
C GLY A 603 9.02 3.08 16.10
N ILE A 604 7.70 3.20 15.99
CA ILE A 604 7.02 3.30 14.69
C ILE A 604 7.29 4.64 14.00
N VAL A 605 7.46 5.73 14.76
CA VAL A 605 7.67 7.08 14.21
C VAL A 605 8.91 7.18 13.32
N PRO A 606 10.14 6.80 13.77
CA PRO A 606 11.31 6.77 12.89
C PRO A 606 11.14 5.92 11.63
N LEU A 607 10.45 4.78 11.72
CA LEU A 607 10.21 3.91 10.57
C LEU A 607 9.32 4.59 9.51
N LEU A 608 8.26 5.30 9.94
CA LEU A 608 7.40 6.09 9.04
C LEU A 608 8.16 7.24 8.36
N MET A 609 9.08 7.87 9.08
CA MET A 609 9.94 8.93 8.53
C MET A 609 10.90 8.38 7.46
N ASP A 610 11.55 7.24 7.72
CA ASP A 610 12.43 6.62 6.73
C ASP A 610 11.67 6.16 5.49
N MET A 611 10.44 5.66 5.66
CA MET A 611 9.57 5.34 4.52
C MET A 611 9.35 6.54 3.59
N GLN A 612 9.17 7.75 4.12
CA GLN A 612 9.04 8.97 3.32
C GLN A 612 10.28 9.20 2.44
N GLY A 613 11.47 9.12 3.04
CA GLY A 613 12.74 9.27 2.31
C GLY A 613 12.93 8.19 1.23
N TYR A 614 12.61 6.94 1.57
CA TYR A 614 12.66 5.82 0.63
C TYR A 614 11.70 6.00 -0.54
N LEU A 615 10.52 6.59 -0.34
CA LEU A 615 9.57 6.83 -1.42
C LEU A 615 10.10 7.86 -2.44
N ILE A 616 10.62 9.00 -1.96
CA ILE A 616 11.16 10.03 -2.85
C ILE A 616 12.37 9.50 -3.63
N GLU A 617 13.32 8.87 -2.93
CA GLU A 617 14.54 8.36 -3.57
C GLU A 617 14.22 7.23 -4.55
N SER A 618 13.33 6.32 -4.17
CA SER A 618 12.85 5.24 -5.04
C SER A 618 12.21 5.80 -6.30
N GLN A 619 11.33 6.79 -6.19
CA GLN A 619 10.64 7.40 -7.33
C GLN A 619 11.64 7.92 -8.36
N ILE A 620 12.69 8.63 -7.92
CA ILE A 620 13.73 9.16 -8.79
C ILE A 620 14.54 8.02 -9.42
N LYS A 621 14.98 7.04 -8.62
CA LYS A 621 15.78 5.89 -9.09
C LYS A 621 15.03 5.05 -10.11
N THR A 622 13.80 4.62 -9.80
CA THR A 622 13.03 3.70 -10.65
C THR A 622 12.60 4.36 -11.96
N PHE A 623 12.22 5.64 -11.91
CA PHE A 623 11.88 6.42 -13.10
C PHE A 623 13.09 6.64 -14.00
N THR A 624 14.22 7.07 -13.43
CA THR A 624 15.47 7.30 -14.19
C THR A 624 15.95 6.01 -14.84
N LEU A 625 15.92 4.90 -14.09
CA LEU A 625 16.29 3.59 -14.62
C LEU A 625 15.34 3.14 -15.74
N ALA A 626 14.02 3.29 -15.56
CA ALA A 626 13.03 2.97 -16.60
C ALA A 626 13.31 3.77 -17.88
N PHE A 627 13.51 5.08 -17.75
CA PHE A 627 13.80 5.97 -18.86
C PHE A 627 15.04 5.51 -19.64
N ILE A 628 16.15 5.24 -18.95
CA ILE A 628 17.40 4.80 -19.59
C ILE A 628 17.21 3.45 -20.29
N LEU A 629 16.62 2.46 -19.62
CA LEU A 629 16.48 1.12 -20.18
C LEU A 629 15.52 1.09 -21.38
N ILE A 630 14.41 1.83 -21.31
CA ILE A 630 13.46 1.95 -22.41
C ILE A 630 14.11 2.69 -23.59
N PHE A 631 14.92 3.73 -23.32
CA PHE A 631 15.64 4.46 -24.37
C PHE A 631 16.58 3.53 -25.12
N ILE A 632 17.38 2.76 -24.37
CA ILE A 632 18.28 1.77 -24.94
C ILE A 632 17.49 0.75 -25.76
N CYS A 633 16.37 0.25 -25.23
CA CYS A 633 15.54 -0.73 -25.92
C CYS A 633 15.00 -0.20 -27.27
N ILE A 634 14.38 0.99 -27.28
CA ILE A 634 13.83 1.59 -28.51
C ILE A 634 14.96 1.97 -29.49
N ALA A 635 16.08 2.51 -28.99
CA ALA A 635 17.22 2.87 -29.83
C ALA A 635 17.81 1.64 -30.55
N LEU A 636 17.93 0.51 -29.85
CA LEU A 636 18.37 -0.76 -30.43
C LEU A 636 17.34 -1.32 -31.42
N LEU A 637 16.06 -1.31 -31.03
CA LEU A 637 14.94 -1.80 -31.85
C LEU A 637 14.85 -1.07 -33.19
N LEU A 638 14.92 0.26 -33.14
CA LEU A 638 14.81 1.10 -34.33
C LEU A 638 16.15 1.27 -35.05
N LYS A 639 17.24 0.76 -34.47
CA LYS A 639 18.64 0.94 -34.94
C LYS A 639 18.99 2.41 -35.13
N SER A 640 18.48 3.27 -34.24
CA SER A 640 18.67 4.72 -34.32
C SER A 640 18.46 5.38 -32.95
N ALA A 641 19.53 5.88 -32.36
CA ALA A 641 19.49 6.64 -31.12
C ALA A 641 18.67 7.94 -31.26
N ARG A 642 18.65 8.56 -32.45
CA ARG A 642 17.85 9.76 -32.72
C ARG A 642 16.36 9.47 -32.65
N ILE A 643 15.91 8.36 -33.26
CA ILE A 643 14.50 7.96 -33.19
C ILE A 643 14.14 7.54 -31.76
N GLY A 644 15.05 6.83 -31.06
CA GLY A 644 14.88 6.50 -29.65
C GLY A 644 14.66 7.74 -28.77
N MET A 645 15.52 8.75 -28.88
CA MET A 645 15.40 9.98 -28.09
C MET A 645 14.15 10.78 -28.44
N MET A 646 13.82 10.88 -29.74
CA MET A 646 12.59 11.52 -30.19
C MET A 646 11.33 10.82 -29.64
N SER A 647 11.34 9.48 -29.60
CA SER A 647 10.21 8.69 -29.10
C SER A 647 9.96 8.88 -27.61
N MET A 648 10.95 9.35 -26.85
CA MET A 648 10.78 9.60 -25.42
C MET A 648 9.91 10.81 -25.11
N ILE A 649 9.90 11.82 -25.97
CA ILE A 649 9.09 13.03 -25.78
C ILE A 649 7.61 12.69 -25.56
N PRO A 650 6.92 11.99 -26.49
CA PRO A 650 5.52 11.62 -26.29
C PRO A 650 5.31 10.60 -25.15
N ASN A 651 6.32 9.82 -24.76
CA ASN A 651 6.21 8.87 -23.64
C ASN A 651 6.33 9.55 -22.26
N LEU A 652 7.01 10.69 -22.18
CA LEU A 652 7.15 11.45 -20.92
C LEU A 652 5.95 12.35 -20.62
N VAL A 653 5.24 12.81 -21.65
CA VAL A 653 4.07 13.70 -21.50
C VAL A 653 2.99 13.09 -20.57
N PRO A 654 2.53 11.84 -20.76
CA PRO A 654 1.50 11.25 -19.92
C PRO A 654 1.89 11.17 -18.44
N ILE A 655 3.17 10.91 -18.18
CA ILE A 655 3.73 10.79 -16.84
C ILE A 655 3.76 12.16 -16.17
N ALA A 656 4.27 13.17 -16.89
CA ALA A 656 4.28 14.55 -16.40
C ALA A 656 2.87 15.01 -16.05
N VAL A 657 1.89 14.74 -16.93
CA VAL A 657 0.48 15.08 -16.69
C VAL A 657 -0.06 14.39 -15.44
N THR A 658 0.22 13.10 -15.27
CA THR A 658 -0.27 12.33 -14.13
C THR A 658 0.30 12.86 -12.82
N LEU A 659 1.62 13.06 -12.74
CA LEU A 659 2.27 13.62 -11.55
C LEU A 659 1.86 15.08 -11.31
N GLY A 660 1.71 15.88 -12.37
CA GLY A 660 1.22 17.25 -12.27
C GLY A 660 -0.19 17.33 -11.71
N VAL A 661 -1.09 16.46 -12.16
CA VAL A 661 -2.45 16.33 -11.61
C VAL A 661 -2.40 15.96 -10.13
N MET A 662 -1.53 15.04 -9.71
CA MET A 662 -1.36 14.70 -8.30
C MET A 662 -1.04 15.96 -7.46
N GLY A 663 -0.05 16.76 -7.87
CA GLY A 663 0.31 17.96 -7.12
C GLY A 663 -0.72 19.09 -7.16
N TYR A 664 -1.55 19.19 -8.22
CA TYR A 664 -2.65 20.17 -8.25
C TYR A 664 -3.85 19.77 -7.41
N VAL A 665 -4.11 18.47 -7.29
CA VAL A 665 -5.25 17.92 -6.53
C VAL A 665 -4.86 17.65 -5.07
N GLY A 666 -3.57 17.68 -4.73
CA GLY A 666 -3.07 17.38 -3.38
C GLY A 666 -3.04 15.88 -3.08
N ILE A 667 -2.79 15.05 -4.09
CA ILE A 667 -2.59 13.61 -3.89
C ILE A 667 -1.12 13.38 -3.53
N ASN A 668 -0.89 12.88 -2.32
CA ASN A 668 0.45 12.62 -1.80
C ASN A 668 1.15 11.49 -2.56
N LEU A 669 2.48 11.56 -2.59
CA LEU A 669 3.33 10.45 -2.96
C LEU A 669 3.38 9.44 -1.80
N ASP A 670 2.74 8.30 -1.99
CA ASP A 670 2.64 7.20 -1.04
C ASP A 670 3.14 5.89 -1.67
N VAL A 671 2.99 4.78 -0.95
CA VAL A 671 3.51 3.48 -1.39
C VAL A 671 2.78 2.88 -2.59
N ALA A 672 1.52 3.27 -2.84
CA ALA A 672 0.77 2.85 -4.00
C ALA A 672 1.01 3.78 -5.20
N THR A 673 1.09 5.09 -4.98
CA THR A 673 1.23 6.10 -6.04
C THR A 673 2.64 6.17 -6.60
N ILE A 674 3.67 5.75 -5.85
CA ILE A 674 5.05 5.65 -6.35
C ILE A 674 5.22 4.74 -7.57
N MET A 675 4.39 3.69 -7.69
CA MET A 675 4.49 2.79 -8.83
C MET A 675 3.94 3.43 -10.11
N ILE A 676 3.04 4.42 -10.00
CA ILE A 676 2.26 4.94 -11.14
C ILE A 676 3.19 5.42 -12.24
N ALA A 677 4.21 6.22 -11.95
CA ALA A 677 5.09 6.76 -13.00
C ALA A 677 5.90 5.67 -13.73
N SER A 678 6.40 4.68 -12.99
CA SER A 678 7.22 3.58 -13.54
C SER A 678 6.36 2.56 -14.30
N VAL A 679 5.12 2.35 -13.87
CA VAL A 679 4.13 1.53 -14.58
C VAL A 679 3.63 2.26 -15.83
N ALA A 680 3.31 3.54 -15.69
CA ALA A 680 2.86 4.42 -16.77
C ALA A 680 3.84 4.44 -17.95
N ILE A 681 5.15 4.57 -17.68
CA ILE A 681 6.15 4.56 -18.76
C ILE A 681 6.19 3.20 -19.48
N GLY A 682 6.11 2.09 -18.74
CA GLY A 682 6.14 0.74 -19.32
C GLY A 682 4.94 0.44 -20.22
N ILE A 683 3.77 1.00 -19.90
CA ILE A 683 2.53 0.81 -20.68
C ILE A 683 2.45 1.82 -21.83
N SER A 684 2.80 3.09 -21.62
CA SER A 684 2.65 4.16 -22.64
C SER A 684 3.59 3.97 -23.85
N VAL A 685 4.72 3.29 -23.65
CA VAL A 685 5.71 3.04 -24.70
C VAL A 685 5.23 2.06 -25.77
N ASP A 686 4.28 1.17 -25.43
CA ASP A 686 3.74 0.16 -26.33
C ASP A 686 3.17 0.77 -27.62
N ASP A 687 2.24 1.70 -27.47
CA ASP A 687 1.57 2.37 -28.59
C ASP A 687 2.58 3.11 -29.49
N THR A 688 3.60 3.72 -28.87
CA THR A 688 4.71 4.38 -29.58
C THR A 688 5.53 3.39 -30.41
N ILE A 689 5.80 2.17 -29.90
CA ILE A 689 6.52 1.13 -30.65
C ILE A 689 5.70 0.64 -31.83
N HIS A 690 4.42 0.33 -31.63
CA HIS A 690 3.53 -0.08 -32.71
C HIS A 690 3.44 0.98 -33.81
N PHE A 691 3.33 2.25 -33.42
CA PHE A 691 3.33 3.37 -34.35
C PHE A 691 4.65 3.48 -35.11
N LEU A 692 5.80 3.50 -34.41
CA LEU A 692 7.11 3.69 -35.03
C LEU A 692 7.54 2.51 -35.90
N TYR A 693 7.22 1.28 -35.50
CA TYR A 693 7.48 0.09 -36.29
C TYR A 693 6.72 0.15 -37.63
N ARG A 694 5.43 0.49 -37.58
CA ARG A 694 4.60 0.64 -38.78
C ARG A 694 5.05 1.82 -39.64
N PHE A 695 5.36 2.95 -39.01
CA PHE A 695 5.91 4.12 -39.69
C PHE A 695 7.18 3.77 -40.48
N LYS A 696 8.10 3.00 -39.89
CA LYS A 696 9.33 2.57 -40.56
C LYS A 696 9.07 1.67 -41.76
N GLU A 697 8.05 0.81 -41.72
CA GLU A 697 7.63 0.02 -42.88
C GLU A 697 7.03 0.89 -43.99
N GLU A 698 6.16 1.84 -43.61
CA GLU A 698 5.48 2.73 -44.56
C GLU A 698 6.41 3.78 -45.16
N PHE A 699 7.41 4.25 -44.43
CA PHE A 699 8.41 5.20 -44.88
C PHE A 699 9.34 4.62 -45.95
N LYS A 700 9.66 3.32 -45.88
CA LYS A 700 10.50 2.63 -46.88
C LYS A 700 9.87 2.57 -48.28
N LYS A 701 8.56 2.82 -48.42
CA LYS A 701 7.87 2.72 -49.70
C LYS A 701 8.17 3.89 -50.63
N ASP A 702 8.25 5.11 -50.11
CA ASP A 702 8.41 6.34 -50.90
C ASP A 702 9.28 7.43 -50.25
N GLY A 703 9.71 7.26 -48.99
CA GLY A 703 10.54 8.23 -48.28
C GLY A 703 9.83 9.53 -47.88
N ASP A 704 8.51 9.60 -47.98
CA ASP A 704 7.72 10.78 -47.59
C ASP A 704 7.20 10.62 -46.15
N HIS A 705 7.69 11.46 -45.22
CA HIS A 705 7.29 11.42 -43.81
C HIS A 705 5.79 11.61 -43.61
N TYR A 706 5.15 12.51 -44.36
CA TYR A 706 3.72 12.81 -44.20
C TYR A 706 2.85 11.68 -44.73
N LEU A 707 3.16 11.15 -45.93
CA LEU A 707 2.44 10.01 -46.49
C LEU A 707 2.64 8.75 -45.63
N ALA A 708 3.84 8.53 -45.10
CA ALA A 708 4.10 7.44 -44.17
C ALA A 708 3.31 7.58 -42.86
N ILE A 709 3.22 8.80 -42.29
CA ILE A 709 2.37 9.09 -41.11
C ILE A 709 0.90 8.81 -41.41
N GLN A 710 0.38 9.29 -42.56
CA GLN A 710 -1.00 9.07 -42.99
C GLN A 710 -1.33 7.57 -43.09
N ARG A 711 -0.49 6.80 -43.79
CA ARG A 711 -0.65 5.33 -43.91
C ARG A 711 -0.54 4.63 -42.56
N THR A 712 0.31 5.13 -41.67
CA THR A 712 0.46 4.59 -40.31
C THR A 712 -0.79 4.86 -39.47
N LEU A 713 -1.29 6.10 -39.42
CA LEU A 713 -2.50 6.47 -38.70
C LEU A 713 -3.72 5.67 -39.18
N SER A 714 -3.90 5.54 -40.49
CA SER A 714 -5.00 4.75 -41.07
C SER A 714 -4.83 3.24 -40.84
N GLY A 715 -3.59 2.75 -40.75
CA GLY A 715 -3.28 1.32 -40.57
C GLY A 715 -3.36 0.82 -39.12
N VAL A 716 -2.77 1.55 -38.17
CA VAL A 716 -2.69 1.13 -36.75
C VAL A 716 -3.51 2.01 -35.80
N GLY A 717 -3.89 3.24 -36.18
CA GLY A 717 -4.55 4.19 -35.28
C GLY A 717 -5.86 3.69 -34.67
N ARG A 718 -6.67 2.93 -35.42
CA ARG A 718 -7.89 2.30 -34.88
C ARG A 718 -7.59 1.29 -33.78
N ALA A 719 -6.51 0.52 -33.93
CA ALA A 719 -6.10 -0.47 -32.93
C ALA A 719 -5.59 0.22 -31.65
N LEU A 720 -4.79 1.28 -31.80
CA LEU A 720 -4.22 2.04 -30.66
C LEU A 720 -5.28 2.73 -29.80
N ILE A 721 -6.20 3.48 -30.42
CA ILE A 721 -7.32 4.13 -29.70
C ILE A 721 -8.12 3.10 -28.92
N PHE A 722 -8.31 1.96 -29.55
CA PHE A 722 -9.14 0.91 -29.04
C PHE A 722 -8.51 0.20 -27.83
N THR A 723 -7.25 -0.21 -27.93
CA THR A 723 -6.52 -0.81 -26.81
C THR A 723 -6.39 0.17 -25.64
N THR A 724 -6.21 1.46 -25.93
CA THR A 724 -6.23 2.50 -24.91
C THR A 724 -7.57 2.58 -24.19
N ILE A 725 -8.71 2.63 -24.91
CA ILE A 725 -10.04 2.70 -24.27
C ILE A 725 -10.26 1.51 -23.34
N VAL A 726 -9.89 0.31 -23.80
CA VAL A 726 -9.99 -0.91 -22.99
C VAL A 726 -9.13 -0.82 -21.73
N ALA A 727 -7.88 -0.38 -21.87
CA ALA A 727 -6.97 -0.19 -20.73
C ALA A 727 -7.48 0.88 -19.76
N THR A 728 -7.93 2.04 -20.26
CA THR A 728 -8.52 3.11 -19.46
C THR A 728 -9.73 2.62 -18.67
N CYS A 729 -10.68 1.96 -19.33
CA CYS A 729 -11.84 1.39 -18.64
C CYS A 729 -11.42 0.34 -17.60
N GLY A 730 -10.43 -0.50 -17.91
CA GLY A 730 -9.87 -1.47 -16.97
C GLY A 730 -9.28 -0.82 -15.72
N PHE A 731 -8.52 0.26 -15.86
CA PHE A 731 -7.96 1.01 -14.73
C PHE A 731 -9.03 1.78 -13.95
N LEU A 732 -10.04 2.35 -14.62
CA LEU A 732 -11.12 3.05 -13.94
C LEU A 732 -11.98 2.12 -13.06
N VAL A 733 -11.96 0.80 -13.26
CA VAL A 733 -12.61 -0.13 -12.32
C VAL A 733 -12.02 0.00 -10.90
N PHE A 734 -10.74 0.34 -10.73
CA PHE A 734 -10.14 0.53 -9.40
C PHE A 734 -10.68 1.74 -8.65
N SER A 735 -11.30 2.71 -9.33
CA SER A 735 -11.95 3.84 -8.65
C SER A 735 -13.15 3.42 -7.80
N LEU A 736 -13.61 2.16 -7.94
CA LEU A 736 -14.66 1.56 -7.11
C LEU A 736 -14.11 0.91 -5.82
N SER A 737 -12.79 0.90 -5.60
CA SER A 737 -12.18 0.45 -4.33
C SER A 737 -12.67 1.26 -3.16
N ASN A 738 -12.82 0.66 -1.98
CA ASN A 738 -13.06 1.42 -0.74
C ASN A 738 -11.74 1.93 -0.14
N PHE A 739 -10.62 1.59 -0.75
CA PHE A 739 -9.29 1.92 -0.30
C PHE A 739 -8.68 3.00 -1.21
N LYS A 740 -8.42 4.19 -0.64
CA LYS A 740 -8.09 5.39 -1.42
C LYS A 740 -6.87 5.21 -2.32
N ALA A 741 -5.83 4.51 -1.86
CA ALA A 741 -4.62 4.35 -2.67
C ALA A 741 -4.86 3.51 -3.94
N ILE A 742 -5.76 2.51 -3.89
CA ILE A 742 -6.17 1.73 -5.07
C ILE A 742 -7.06 2.59 -5.98
N GLN A 743 -7.97 3.39 -5.41
CA GLN A 743 -8.78 4.34 -6.18
C GLN A 743 -7.90 5.33 -6.96
N TYR A 744 -6.92 5.96 -6.30
CA TYR A 744 -6.00 6.90 -6.92
C TYR A 744 -5.17 6.23 -8.00
N PHE A 745 -4.66 5.01 -7.74
CA PHE A 745 -3.94 4.25 -8.76
C PHE A 745 -4.78 4.05 -10.03
N GLY A 746 -6.06 3.67 -9.89
CA GLY A 746 -6.99 3.53 -11.01
C GLY A 746 -7.23 4.81 -11.79
N LEU A 747 -7.57 5.87 -11.07
CA LEU A 747 -7.90 7.17 -11.65
C LEU A 747 -6.69 7.76 -12.39
N LEU A 748 -5.54 7.80 -11.72
CA LEU A 748 -4.31 8.38 -12.24
C LEU A 748 -3.77 7.58 -13.43
N THR A 749 -3.78 6.24 -13.36
CA THR A 749 -3.37 5.41 -14.51
C THR A 749 -4.35 5.55 -15.68
N GLY A 750 -5.65 5.71 -15.41
CA GLY A 750 -6.64 6.05 -16.44
C GLY A 750 -6.33 7.38 -17.14
N ILE A 751 -5.97 8.42 -16.37
CA ILE A 751 -5.52 9.72 -16.91
C ILE A 751 -4.24 9.54 -17.74
N THR A 752 -3.29 8.71 -17.27
CA THR A 752 -2.09 8.37 -18.03
C THR A 752 -2.45 7.74 -19.37
N MET A 753 -3.34 6.74 -19.42
CA MET A 753 -3.72 6.07 -20.67
C MET A 753 -4.35 7.05 -21.67
N VAL A 754 -5.26 7.91 -21.20
CA VAL A 754 -5.89 8.93 -22.05
C VAL A 754 -4.86 9.93 -22.57
N SER A 755 -3.95 10.41 -21.73
CA SER A 755 -2.89 11.33 -22.17
C SER A 755 -1.87 10.66 -23.10
N ALA A 756 -1.60 9.35 -22.93
CA ALA A 756 -0.73 8.57 -23.80
C ALA A 756 -1.24 8.49 -25.24
N ILE A 757 -2.52 8.20 -25.45
CA ILE A 757 -3.06 8.15 -26.83
C ILE A 757 -3.03 9.52 -27.51
N PHE A 758 -3.26 10.62 -26.78
CA PHE A 758 -3.08 11.97 -27.33
C PHE A 758 -1.62 12.24 -27.71
N ALA A 759 -0.67 11.83 -26.86
CA ALA A 759 0.74 11.98 -27.15
C ALA A 759 1.17 11.18 -28.39
N VAL A 760 0.68 9.94 -28.55
CA VAL A 760 0.99 9.08 -29.70
C VAL A 760 0.33 9.57 -30.99
N LEU A 761 -0.90 10.08 -30.94
CA LEU A 761 -1.62 10.50 -32.16
C LEU A 761 -1.27 11.91 -32.63
N LEU A 762 -0.85 12.80 -31.72
CA LEU A 762 -0.59 14.21 -32.04
C LEU A 762 0.89 14.57 -31.92
N ILE A 763 1.50 14.28 -30.77
CA ILE A 763 2.87 14.74 -30.45
C ILE A 763 3.90 13.93 -31.23
N LEU A 764 3.75 12.61 -31.30
CA LEU A 764 4.68 11.74 -32.02
C LEU A 764 4.75 12.07 -33.53
N PRO A 765 3.64 12.20 -34.29
CA PRO A 765 3.71 12.62 -35.68
C PRO A 765 4.28 14.03 -35.86
N ALA A 766 4.00 14.96 -34.94
CA ALA A 766 4.60 16.29 -34.98
C ALA A 766 6.13 16.23 -34.82
N CYS A 767 6.62 15.40 -33.89
CA CYS A 767 8.05 15.16 -33.72
C CYS A 767 8.67 14.56 -34.99
N ILE A 768 8.03 13.58 -35.63
CA ILE A 768 8.52 12.99 -36.88
C ILE A 768 8.63 14.04 -37.99
N LEU A 769 7.64 14.93 -38.14
CA LEU A 769 7.64 15.99 -39.15
C LEU A 769 8.70 17.07 -38.90
N LEU A 770 8.98 17.39 -37.63
CA LEU A 770 9.99 18.37 -37.23
C LEU A 770 11.41 17.82 -37.37
N PHE A 771 11.67 16.64 -36.81
CA PHE A 771 13.01 16.07 -36.74
C PHE A 771 13.41 15.28 -38.00
N LYS A 772 12.43 14.91 -38.84
CA LYS A 772 12.60 14.17 -40.12
C LYS A 772 13.65 13.05 -40.02
N PRO A 773 13.44 12.06 -39.13
CA PRO A 773 14.37 10.94 -39.00
C PRO A 773 14.47 10.14 -40.31
N LYS A 774 15.68 9.66 -40.64
CA LYS A 774 15.94 8.82 -41.82
C LYS A 774 15.84 7.33 -41.49
#